data_AF-A0A4U1JCA7-F1
#
_entry.id   AF-A0A4U1JCA7-F1
#
_cell.length_a   1.000
_cell.length_b   1.000
_cell.length_c   1.000
_cell.angle_alpha   90.00
_cell.angle_beta   90.00
_cell.angle_gamma   90.00
#
_symmetry.space_group_name_H-M   'P 1'
#
loop_
_entity.id
_entity.type
_entity.pdbx_description
1 polymer ?
#
loop_
_entity_poly.entity_id
_entity_poly.type
_entity_poly.pdbx_seq_one_letter_code
_entity_poly.pdbx_strand_id
1 'polypeptide(L)'
;MLAPKSSASELWYCAAVRRGSAGAARTSDSASVVSSSASPMTPTHAVSEAPKTAIAAENPSHRARERPGCGRLWTMALPTRYSGAEGHGRDKGGTLSTLSGGARTRRWKTAREAGGPPAKRGFAYRARVASVPVTFFYRPERPAAFASICGEWSAFHPTPMARREDGSFEATIEAAIGVHEYKLHVEGARWELDPANPRTRARGGLRNNVLVVGGADEPILHAPVRPFVGVVEDGRLCIRAALRRGHGSGLVVRWDEGAGGREEAMQVAAEEDEHVVFEARLPASARRVSYVFRLESGRLVGRAGGAGQWFTIPRPEAPKSAGRGEGAAAISIEGPSASETSGDAFRAGRVVAPLPVRLYVTVTERCNLRCAHCITDAPEKTRSGRARTMQRWLLDALREPFAAAEYVGFVHGGEALVAPIFPEVLAAIQRGRAGRPGRTNVHLLSNGMALDEARFDALCDLGLTSLSLSLDGATAGTNDGLRIGGRFATLVKNIEGMVRRRAARGVDVRIGISTVVTASNVDELPALGRLVASLGVDWLKVEEVFPCTTRAQAEWIDPRGERVFRGVRALGAILAPAGVVLVDHLDPRGACPCVAGEDPAFRVFRAADDFANRTRFLTCRMEWEQACIDPDGSVHPVAYEAPVIGSLASSSLVSLWNGEGMQSLRRAALSRTSASIRQGCPEAACVPTPRRATIAP
;
A
#
# COMPACT_ATOMS: atom_id res chain seq x y z
N MET A 1 -13.48 -38.93 20.09
CA MET A 1 -12.61 -39.40 18.99
C MET A 1 -13.25 -39.00 17.66
N LEU A 2 -12.42 -38.72 16.65
CA LEU A 2 -12.70 -38.82 15.20
C LEU A 2 -13.84 -37.97 14.58
N ALA A 3 -13.44 -36.82 14.05
CA ALA A 3 -13.44 -36.39 12.63
C ALA A 3 -14.61 -36.78 11.67
N PRO A 4 -14.96 -35.87 10.71
CA PRO A 4 -16.09 -36.02 9.79
C PRO A 4 -15.73 -36.71 8.45
N LYS A 5 -16.75 -36.93 7.60
CA LYS A 5 -16.58 -37.33 6.19
C LYS A 5 -17.08 -36.24 5.21
N SER A 6 -16.33 -36.11 4.12
CA SER A 6 -16.69 -35.51 2.83
C SER A 6 -17.65 -36.46 2.05
N SER A 7 -18.11 -36.30 0.81
CA SER A 7 -17.86 -35.42 -0.37
C SER A 7 -19.14 -35.47 -1.27
N ALA A 8 -19.28 -35.03 -2.54
CA ALA A 8 -18.47 -34.32 -3.54
C ALA A 8 -19.41 -33.68 -4.61
N SER A 9 -18.97 -32.65 -5.34
CA SER A 9 -19.37 -32.42 -6.75
C SER A 9 -18.42 -31.48 -7.50
N GLU A 10 -17.53 -32.05 -8.30
CA GLU A 10 -16.77 -31.36 -9.36
C GLU A 10 -17.50 -31.47 -10.72
N LEU A 11 -16.83 -30.99 -11.78
CA LEU A 11 -17.04 -31.26 -13.23
C LEU A 11 -17.98 -30.26 -13.96
N TRP A 12 -17.70 -29.70 -15.15
CA TRP A 12 -16.60 -29.80 -16.15
C TRP A 12 -16.55 -28.49 -16.98
N TYR A 13 -15.43 -28.18 -17.67
CA TYR A 13 -15.47 -27.91 -19.13
C TYR A 13 -14.09 -27.96 -19.81
N CYS A 14 -14.01 -28.62 -20.97
CA CYS A 14 -12.89 -28.48 -21.92
C CYS A 14 -13.40 -28.73 -23.36
N ALA A 15 -12.68 -28.19 -24.34
CA ALA A 15 -13.15 -27.88 -25.70
C ALA A 15 -13.71 -29.02 -26.60
N ALA A 16 -14.62 -28.65 -27.52
CA ALA A 16 -14.72 -29.26 -28.85
C ALA A 16 -15.42 -28.34 -29.87
N VAL A 17 -14.93 -28.35 -31.12
CA VAL A 17 -15.52 -27.66 -32.30
C VAL A 17 -15.95 -28.71 -33.33
N ARG A 18 -17.18 -28.65 -33.87
CA ARG A 18 -17.51 -28.94 -35.29
C ARG A 18 -19.01 -28.79 -35.68
N ARG A 19 -19.23 -27.91 -36.68
CA ARG A 19 -20.20 -27.88 -37.80
C ARG A 19 -21.50 -28.75 -37.80
N GLY A 20 -22.61 -28.05 -38.08
CA GLY A 20 -23.70 -28.43 -39.02
C GLY A 20 -24.81 -29.38 -38.52
N SER A 21 -26.05 -29.36 -39.04
CA SER A 21 -26.74 -28.42 -39.97
C SER A 21 -28.21 -28.81 -40.18
N ALA A 22 -29.07 -27.81 -40.48
CA ALA A 22 -30.39 -27.90 -41.17
C ALA A 22 -31.65 -28.46 -40.45
N GLY A 23 -32.83 -27.95 -40.88
CA GLY A 23 -34.20 -28.40 -40.52
C GLY A 23 -34.94 -27.43 -39.56
N ALA A 24 -35.65 -26.39 -40.01
CA ALA A 24 -36.98 -26.37 -40.67
C ALA A 24 -38.14 -26.83 -39.74
N ALA A 25 -39.31 -26.18 -39.63
CA ALA A 25 -39.82 -24.89 -40.16
C ALA A 25 -41.20 -24.55 -39.50
N ARG A 26 -41.83 -23.44 -39.92
CA ARG A 26 -43.27 -23.06 -39.79
C ARG A 26 -43.75 -22.44 -38.47
N THR A 27 -44.71 -21.49 -38.43
CA THR A 27 -45.23 -20.47 -39.40
C THR A 27 -46.14 -19.48 -38.63
N SER A 28 -46.68 -18.47 -39.33
CA SER A 28 -47.69 -17.46 -38.95
C SER A 28 -47.13 -16.27 -38.18
N ASP A 29 -47.03 -15.07 -38.78
CA ASP A 29 -48.05 -14.17 -39.39
C ASP A 29 -48.66 -13.26 -38.31
N SER A 30 -48.82 -11.94 -38.50
CA SER A 30 -48.79 -11.15 -39.75
C SER A 30 -48.53 -9.66 -39.48
N ALA A 31 -48.22 -8.92 -40.57
CA ALA A 31 -48.55 -7.51 -40.81
C ALA A 31 -47.87 -6.40 -39.95
N SER A 32 -47.43 -5.25 -40.51
CA SER A 32 -47.36 -4.81 -41.92
C SER A 32 -46.70 -3.42 -42.05
N VAL A 33 -46.06 -3.11 -43.21
CA VAL A 33 -46.22 -1.83 -44.00
C VAL A 33 -45.67 -0.53 -43.33
N VAL A 34 -44.73 0.29 -43.87
CA VAL A 34 -44.19 0.57 -45.23
C VAL A 34 -42.69 0.98 -45.23
N SER A 35 -42.05 0.69 -46.36
CA SER A 35 -40.85 1.25 -47.05
C SER A 35 -40.38 2.72 -46.74
N SER A 36 -39.18 3.18 -47.11
CA SER A 36 -38.53 3.02 -48.43
C SER A 36 -37.00 3.31 -48.49
N SER A 37 -36.31 2.57 -49.39
CA SER A 37 -35.19 2.99 -50.31
C SER A 37 -33.96 3.78 -49.79
N ALA A 38 -32.73 3.59 -50.27
CA ALA A 38 -32.13 2.57 -51.16
C ALA A 38 -30.58 2.66 -51.06
N SER A 39 -29.90 1.60 -51.51
CA SER A 39 -28.42 1.44 -51.57
C SER A 39 -27.85 1.98 -52.92
N PRO A 40 -26.66 1.57 -53.41
CA PRO A 40 -25.36 1.18 -52.80
C PRO A 40 -24.15 1.92 -53.44
N MET A 41 -22.91 1.64 -53.03
CA MET A 41 -21.77 1.49 -53.98
C MET A 41 -20.49 0.87 -53.38
N THR A 42 -19.92 -0.12 -54.09
CA THR A 42 -18.55 -0.67 -53.95
C THR A 42 -18.05 -1.12 -55.34
N PRO A 43 -16.75 -0.97 -55.62
CA PRO A 43 -15.91 -2.08 -56.17
C PRO A 43 -14.51 -2.13 -55.49
N THR A 44 -13.99 -3.24 -54.93
CA THR A 44 -13.40 -4.49 -55.49
C THR A 44 -11.93 -4.44 -55.98
N HIS A 45 -11.20 -5.54 -55.72
CA HIS A 45 -9.85 -5.97 -56.20
C HIS A 45 -8.59 -5.43 -55.48
N ALA A 46 -7.45 -6.15 -55.36
CA ALA A 46 -7.18 -7.61 -55.39
C ALA A 46 -5.72 -7.97 -54.92
N VAL A 47 -5.58 -9.13 -54.26
CA VAL A 47 -4.53 -10.20 -54.37
C VAL A 47 -3.04 -9.88 -54.68
N SER A 48 -2.13 -10.33 -53.79
CA SER A 48 -1.00 -11.29 -54.08
C SER A 48 -0.22 -11.58 -52.77
N GLU A 49 -0.26 -12.78 -52.19
CA GLU A 49 0.65 -13.93 -52.41
C GLU A 49 2.09 -13.80 -51.85
N ALA A 50 2.55 -14.88 -51.21
CA ALA A 50 3.89 -15.07 -50.66
C ALA A 50 4.66 -16.11 -51.49
N PRO A 51 5.94 -16.37 -51.17
CA PRO A 51 6.39 -17.77 -51.20
C PRO A 51 7.15 -18.22 -49.96
N LYS A 52 7.14 -19.55 -49.77
CA LYS A 52 7.85 -20.32 -48.74
C LYS A 52 9.23 -20.74 -49.25
N THR A 53 10.14 -21.07 -48.33
CA THR A 53 11.02 -22.24 -48.48
C THR A 53 11.23 -22.91 -47.12
N ALA A 54 11.51 -24.22 -47.15
CA ALA A 54 11.69 -25.10 -46.00
C ALA A 54 12.89 -26.05 -46.26
N ILE A 55 13.35 -26.77 -45.23
CA ILE A 55 14.18 -28.01 -45.20
C ILE A 55 14.52 -28.22 -43.69
N ALA A 56 14.10 -29.26 -42.95
CA ALA A 56 14.43 -30.71 -43.02
C ALA A 56 15.93 -30.99 -42.74
N ALA A 57 16.39 -32.04 -42.06
CA ALA A 57 15.87 -33.00 -41.07
C ALA A 57 17.11 -33.42 -40.20
N GLU A 58 17.08 -34.16 -39.08
CA GLU A 58 16.96 -35.63 -38.95
C GLU A 58 17.22 -36.01 -37.46
N ASN A 59 17.02 -37.29 -37.11
CA ASN A 59 17.23 -37.92 -35.80
C ASN A 59 17.73 -39.36 -36.09
N PRO A 60 18.62 -40.02 -35.30
CA PRO A 60 18.07 -40.97 -34.30
C PRO A 60 18.99 -41.43 -33.11
N SER A 61 18.33 -41.96 -32.06
CA SER A 61 18.71 -43.14 -31.23
C SER A 61 19.98 -43.09 -30.33
N HIS A 62 19.93 -43.49 -29.04
CA HIS A 62 19.87 -44.92 -28.62
C HIS A 62 19.41 -45.15 -27.14
N ARG A 63 19.26 -46.44 -26.76
CA ARG A 63 18.88 -46.99 -25.42
C ARG A 63 20.00 -46.78 -24.35
N ALA A 64 19.87 -47.00 -23.03
CA ALA A 64 19.02 -47.93 -22.25
C ALA A 64 18.80 -47.51 -20.76
N ARG A 65 18.33 -48.45 -19.92
CA ARG A 65 17.79 -48.29 -18.54
C ARG A 65 18.89 -48.24 -17.44
N GLU A 66 18.61 -47.58 -16.31
CA GLU A 66 18.59 -48.18 -14.94
C GLU A 66 18.14 -47.20 -13.82
N ARG A 67 17.79 -47.74 -12.64
CA ARG A 67 17.41 -47.11 -11.34
C ARG A 67 17.82 -48.12 -10.23
N PRO A 68 17.90 -47.78 -8.91
CA PRO A 68 17.61 -46.51 -8.20
C PRO A 68 18.74 -46.01 -7.26
N GLY A 69 18.60 -44.86 -6.59
CA GLY A 69 19.55 -44.43 -5.54
C GLY A 69 19.23 -43.11 -4.81
N CYS A 70 19.19 -43.16 -3.48
CA CYS A 70 18.76 -42.13 -2.53
C CYS A 70 19.60 -40.83 -2.45
N GLY A 71 18.92 -39.67 -2.44
CA GLY A 71 19.08 -38.55 -1.49
C GLY A 71 20.38 -37.72 -1.38
N ARG A 72 20.24 -36.38 -1.36
CA ARG A 72 20.92 -35.44 -0.44
C ARG A 72 20.38 -34.00 -0.54
N LEU A 73 20.17 -33.35 0.61
CA LEU A 73 19.99 -31.89 0.70
C LEU A 73 21.34 -31.17 0.55
N TRP A 74 21.31 -29.91 0.10
CA TRP A 74 22.47 -29.03 0.10
C TRP A 74 22.15 -27.66 0.68
N THR A 75 23.00 -27.22 1.61
CA THR A 75 23.01 -25.87 2.20
C THR A 75 24.26 -25.16 1.67
N MET A 76 24.15 -23.93 1.15
CA MET A 76 25.33 -23.15 0.74
C MET A 76 25.84 -22.27 1.89
N ALA A 77 27.13 -22.38 2.19
CA ALA A 77 27.86 -21.49 3.09
C ALA A 77 28.73 -20.51 2.28
N LEU A 78 28.90 -19.29 2.80
CA LEU A 78 29.80 -18.27 2.23
C LEU A 78 31.22 -18.41 2.79
N PRO A 79 32.27 -18.08 2.01
CA PRO A 79 33.66 -18.40 2.36
C PRO A 79 34.30 -17.42 3.34
N THR A 80 35.14 -17.93 4.24
CA THR A 80 35.99 -17.16 5.16
C THR A 80 37.49 -17.34 4.88
N ARG A 81 38.21 -16.23 4.81
CA ARG A 81 39.68 -16.07 4.91
C ARG A 81 39.91 -14.68 5.54
N TYR A 82 40.89 -14.41 6.41
CA TYR A 82 42.12 -15.15 6.71
C TYR A 82 42.65 -14.89 8.15
N SER A 83 43.45 -15.82 8.67
CA SER A 83 44.54 -15.71 9.67
C SER A 83 44.40 -14.86 10.95
N GLY A 84 44.57 -15.52 12.09
CA GLY A 84 45.15 -14.98 13.33
C GLY A 84 45.93 -16.08 14.05
N ALA A 85 47.22 -15.87 14.32
CA ALA A 85 48.12 -16.89 14.86
C ALA A 85 48.08 -16.98 16.41
N GLU A 86 48.71 -18.03 16.94
CA GLU A 86 48.71 -18.41 18.36
C GLU A 86 49.48 -17.44 19.28
N GLY A 87 49.15 -17.45 20.58
CA GLY A 87 49.92 -16.78 21.63
C GLY A 87 49.42 -17.11 23.04
N HIS A 88 50.23 -17.82 23.82
CA HIS A 88 49.92 -18.25 25.20
C HIS A 88 49.90 -17.10 26.23
N GLY A 89 49.20 -17.30 27.35
CA GLY A 89 49.40 -16.50 28.57
C GLY A 89 48.42 -16.80 29.72
N ARG A 90 48.88 -17.50 30.76
CA ARG A 90 48.27 -17.49 32.11
C ARG A 90 48.60 -16.13 32.79
N ASP A 91 48.02 -15.67 33.89
CA ASP A 91 47.61 -16.39 35.11
C ASP A 91 46.65 -15.56 36.01
N LYS A 92 45.90 -16.30 36.84
CA LYS A 92 45.28 -16.03 38.18
C LYS A 92 45.28 -14.61 38.82
N GLY A 93 44.25 -14.37 39.65
CA GLY A 93 44.49 -13.94 41.05
C GLY A 93 43.44 -13.12 41.83
N GLY A 94 42.51 -13.78 42.55
CA GLY A 94 41.82 -13.28 43.77
C GLY A 94 40.93 -12.02 43.69
N THR A 95 40.21 -11.58 44.73
CA THR A 95 39.71 -12.17 46.01
C THR A 95 38.71 -11.12 46.62
N LEU A 96 37.43 -11.42 46.89
CA LEU A 96 36.82 -11.99 48.12
C LEU A 96 36.15 -10.91 49.04
N SER A 97 35.22 -11.34 49.93
CA SER A 97 34.40 -10.61 50.95
C SER A 97 33.08 -9.95 50.45
N THR A 98 31.83 -10.32 50.84
CA THR A 98 31.09 -10.54 52.13
C THR A 98 30.61 -9.23 52.81
N LEU A 99 29.43 -9.07 53.44
CA LEU A 99 28.28 -9.96 53.80
C LEU A 99 27.05 -9.11 54.27
N SER A 100 25.88 -9.75 54.44
CA SER A 100 24.68 -9.30 55.24
C SER A 100 23.85 -8.09 54.74
N GLY A 101 22.54 -7.97 55.01
CA GLY A 101 21.57 -8.89 55.65
C GLY A 101 20.21 -8.19 55.95
N GLY A 102 19.21 -8.96 56.41
CA GLY A 102 18.02 -8.41 57.11
C GLY A 102 16.71 -8.27 56.33
N ALA A 103 15.65 -8.95 56.77
CA ALA A 103 14.28 -8.83 56.26
C ALA A 103 13.33 -8.18 57.29
N ARG A 104 12.25 -7.52 56.85
CA ARG A 104 10.97 -7.39 57.59
C ARG A 104 9.83 -6.90 56.71
N THR A 105 8.61 -7.30 57.07
CA THR A 105 7.34 -7.07 56.34
C THR A 105 6.49 -5.98 57.00
N ARG A 106 5.60 -5.31 56.24
CA ARG A 106 4.28 -4.84 56.72
C ARG A 106 3.31 -4.43 55.59
N ARG A 107 2.03 -4.31 55.97
CA ARG A 107 0.83 -4.30 55.11
C ARG A 107 0.53 -2.94 54.47
N TRP A 108 -0.22 -2.99 53.36
CA TRP A 108 -0.88 -1.85 52.71
C TRP A 108 -2.20 -1.47 53.40
N LYS A 109 -2.51 -0.17 53.42
CA LYS A 109 -3.88 0.39 53.50
C LYS A 109 -3.96 1.63 52.60
N THR A 110 -5.15 1.88 52.07
CA THR A 110 -5.44 2.83 50.98
C THR A 110 -5.54 4.30 51.41
N ALA A 111 -5.13 5.21 50.52
CA ALA A 111 -5.63 6.60 50.45
C ALA A 111 -5.64 7.08 48.98
N ARG A 112 -6.47 8.08 48.68
CA ARG A 112 -6.80 8.57 47.33
C ARG A 112 -6.12 9.92 47.06
N GLU A 113 -6.01 10.22 45.76
CA GLU A 113 -6.00 11.56 45.12
C GLU A 113 -4.74 12.45 45.08
N ALA A 114 -4.66 13.17 43.94
CA ALA A 114 -3.87 14.34 43.56
C ALA A 114 -2.33 14.25 43.51
N GLY A 115 -1.77 14.49 42.30
CA GLY A 115 -0.35 14.84 42.11
C GLY A 115 0.35 14.07 40.99
N GLY A 116 0.14 14.45 39.72
CA GLY A 116 0.87 13.89 38.58
C GLY A 116 2.11 14.72 38.19
N PRO A 117 3.33 14.14 38.19
CA PRO A 117 4.51 14.71 37.55
C PRO A 117 4.76 14.13 36.14
N PRO A 118 5.62 14.74 35.30
CA PRO A 118 5.37 14.79 33.86
C PRO A 118 5.94 13.63 33.04
N ALA A 119 5.30 13.38 31.89
CA ALA A 119 5.76 12.45 30.86
C ALA A 119 7.15 12.84 30.32
N LYS A 120 8.15 11.95 30.52
CA LYS A 120 9.47 12.08 29.91
C LYS A 120 9.52 11.38 28.55
N ARG A 121 10.14 12.05 27.58
CA ARG A 121 10.15 11.72 26.15
C ARG A 121 10.77 10.34 25.87
N GLY A 122 10.07 9.48 25.13
CA GLY A 122 10.64 8.27 24.55
C GLY A 122 11.53 8.57 23.35
N PHE A 123 12.72 7.98 23.30
CA PHE A 123 13.67 8.12 22.18
C PHE A 123 13.43 7.06 21.10
N ALA A 124 13.37 7.49 19.84
CA ALA A 124 13.22 6.60 18.69
C ALA A 124 14.57 6.15 18.12
N TYR A 125 14.69 4.86 17.77
CA TYR A 125 15.88 4.27 17.14
C TYR A 125 15.74 4.19 15.63
N ARG A 126 16.80 4.55 14.90
CA ARG A 126 16.96 4.20 13.48
C ARG A 126 17.93 3.03 13.37
N ALA A 127 17.42 1.84 13.04
CA ALA A 127 18.23 0.76 12.50
C ALA A 127 18.00 0.68 10.98
N ARG A 128 19.07 0.68 10.18
CA ARG A 128 18.98 0.26 8.78
C ARG A 128 18.61 -1.22 8.77
N VAL A 129 17.42 -1.57 8.29
CA VAL A 129 17.08 -2.97 8.04
C VAL A 129 17.79 -3.38 6.75
N ALA A 130 18.79 -4.26 6.87
CA ALA A 130 19.46 -4.80 5.70
C ALA A 130 18.47 -5.69 4.91
N SER A 131 18.46 -5.52 3.58
CA SER A 131 17.94 -6.54 2.67
C SER A 131 19.04 -7.53 2.33
N VAL A 132 18.64 -8.72 1.91
CA VAL A 132 19.51 -9.72 1.30
C VAL A 132 18.82 -10.28 0.05
N PRO A 133 19.57 -10.60 -1.02
CA PRO A 133 19.03 -11.33 -2.15
C PRO A 133 18.65 -12.75 -1.71
N VAL A 134 17.43 -13.15 -2.00
CA VAL A 134 16.90 -14.50 -1.77
C VAL A 134 16.47 -15.09 -3.11
N THR A 135 17.13 -16.16 -3.52
CA THR A 135 16.79 -16.90 -4.74
C THR A 135 15.82 -18.03 -4.42
N PHE A 136 14.66 -17.98 -5.08
CA PHE A 136 13.63 -19.01 -5.03
C PHE A 136 13.78 -19.93 -6.23
N PHE A 137 13.72 -21.24 -5.96
CA PHE A 137 13.66 -22.28 -6.97
C PHE A 137 12.34 -23.03 -6.82
N TYR A 138 11.54 -23.05 -7.89
CA TYR A 138 10.25 -23.69 -7.88
C TYR A 138 10.15 -24.72 -9.01
N ARG A 139 9.76 -25.95 -8.67
CA ARG A 139 9.46 -27.00 -9.64
C ARG A 139 7.98 -27.35 -9.52
N PRO A 140 7.14 -27.03 -10.52
CA PRO A 140 5.71 -27.31 -10.45
C PRO A 140 5.44 -28.81 -10.54
N GLU A 141 4.41 -29.29 -9.84
CA GLU A 141 4.00 -30.71 -9.86
C GLU A 141 3.51 -31.15 -11.26
N ARG A 142 3.02 -30.20 -12.05
CA ARG A 142 2.58 -30.39 -13.45
C ARG A 142 3.35 -29.41 -14.34
N PRO A 143 3.64 -29.75 -15.61
CA PRO A 143 4.24 -28.80 -16.54
C PRO A 143 3.45 -27.49 -16.60
N ALA A 144 4.16 -26.36 -16.53
CA ALA A 144 3.61 -25.03 -16.65
C ALA A 144 4.47 -24.20 -17.62
N ALA A 145 3.84 -23.32 -18.39
CA ALA A 145 4.51 -22.39 -19.30
C ALA A 145 5.21 -21.25 -18.54
N PHE A 146 4.61 -20.76 -17.45
CA PHE A 146 5.17 -19.73 -16.58
C PHE A 146 4.84 -19.96 -15.10
N ALA A 147 5.66 -19.36 -14.24
CA ALA A 147 5.41 -19.20 -12.82
C ALA A 147 5.84 -17.79 -12.37
N SER A 148 5.20 -17.29 -11.32
CA SER A 148 5.55 -16.03 -10.66
C SER A 148 5.50 -16.21 -9.15
N ILE A 149 6.41 -15.58 -8.42
CA ILE A 149 6.37 -15.53 -6.97
C ILE A 149 5.70 -14.24 -6.49
N CYS A 150 4.80 -14.35 -5.51
CA CYS A 150 4.00 -13.25 -4.99
C CYS A 150 4.15 -13.25 -3.46
N GLY A 151 4.69 -12.19 -2.87
CA GLY A 151 4.90 -12.12 -1.42
C GLY A 151 4.85 -10.72 -0.86
N GLU A 152 4.94 -10.58 0.47
CA GLU A 152 4.80 -9.28 1.15
C GLU A 152 5.80 -8.22 0.66
N TRP A 153 7.01 -8.63 0.22
CA TRP A 153 8.01 -7.73 -0.39
C TRP A 153 7.56 -7.05 -1.69
N SER A 154 6.61 -7.64 -2.41
CA SER A 154 5.97 -7.08 -3.61
C SER A 154 4.51 -6.68 -3.37
N ALA A 155 4.04 -6.67 -2.12
CA ALA A 155 2.62 -6.56 -1.79
C ALA A 155 1.74 -7.58 -2.57
N PHE A 156 2.26 -8.82 -2.72
CA PHE A 156 1.70 -9.90 -3.52
C PHE A 156 1.55 -9.63 -5.04
N HIS A 157 2.17 -8.57 -5.58
CA HIS A 157 2.30 -8.42 -7.03
C HIS A 157 3.19 -9.55 -7.59
N PRO A 158 2.81 -10.19 -8.72
CA PRO A 158 3.60 -11.27 -9.31
C PRO A 158 4.97 -10.80 -9.79
N THR A 159 6.04 -11.35 -9.20
CA THR A 159 7.40 -11.28 -9.76
C THR A 159 7.61 -12.50 -10.68
N PRO A 160 7.78 -12.32 -12.00
CA PRO A 160 8.00 -13.43 -12.93
C PRO A 160 9.24 -14.24 -12.57
N MET A 161 9.14 -15.56 -12.70
CA MET A 161 10.28 -16.47 -12.52
C MET A 161 10.81 -16.92 -13.89
N ALA A 162 12.14 -16.88 -14.06
CA ALA A 162 12.81 -17.36 -15.27
C ALA A 162 12.72 -18.89 -15.35
N ARG A 163 12.29 -19.42 -16.52
CA ARG A 163 12.21 -20.86 -16.75
C ARG A 163 13.59 -21.45 -17.05
N ARG A 164 13.94 -22.54 -16.38
CA ARG A 164 15.21 -23.27 -16.53
C ARG A 164 15.04 -24.48 -17.46
N GLU A 165 16.16 -24.99 -17.96
CA GLU A 165 16.20 -26.13 -18.90
C GLU A 165 15.56 -27.41 -18.34
N ASP A 166 15.68 -27.63 -17.02
CA ASP A 166 15.13 -28.80 -16.32
C ASP A 166 13.60 -28.72 -16.08
N GLY A 167 12.96 -27.64 -16.53
CA GLY A 167 11.54 -27.33 -16.33
C GLY A 167 11.20 -26.67 -14.99
N SER A 168 12.19 -26.34 -14.16
CA SER A 168 11.98 -25.52 -12.96
C SER A 168 11.99 -24.01 -13.29
N PHE A 169 11.68 -23.20 -12.28
CA PHE A 169 11.59 -21.75 -12.35
C PHE A 169 12.44 -21.10 -11.25
N GLU A 170 13.06 -19.96 -11.56
CA GLU A 170 13.97 -19.25 -10.66
C GLU A 170 13.67 -17.75 -10.60
N ALA A 171 13.67 -17.16 -9.40
CA ALA A 171 13.64 -15.71 -9.22
C ALA A 171 14.43 -15.30 -7.99
N THR A 172 15.20 -14.21 -8.10
CA THR A 172 15.88 -13.58 -6.96
C THR A 172 15.15 -12.31 -6.58
N ILE A 173 14.79 -12.17 -5.30
CA ILE A 173 14.13 -11.00 -4.74
C ILE A 173 14.95 -10.42 -3.59
N GLU A 174 14.85 -9.11 -3.37
CA GLU A 174 15.46 -8.45 -2.21
C GLU A 174 14.50 -8.51 -1.02
N ALA A 175 14.82 -9.36 -0.03
CA ALA A 175 14.03 -9.47 1.19
C ALA A 175 14.73 -8.79 2.37
N ALA A 176 14.02 -7.90 3.06
CA ALA A 176 14.44 -7.36 4.35
C ALA A 176 14.57 -8.47 5.41
N ILE A 177 15.43 -8.30 6.42
CA ILE A 177 15.37 -9.12 7.66
C ILE A 177 13.94 -9.05 8.21
N GLY A 178 13.31 -10.20 8.43
CA GLY A 178 11.87 -10.28 8.72
C GLY A 178 11.29 -11.68 8.58
N VAL A 179 9.97 -11.78 8.74
CA VAL A 179 9.16 -12.96 8.45
C VAL A 179 8.15 -12.49 7.39
N HIS A 180 8.17 -13.11 6.20
CA HIS A 180 7.42 -12.67 5.04
C HIS A 180 6.52 -13.79 4.52
N GLU A 181 5.24 -13.52 4.32
CA GLU A 181 4.32 -14.46 3.67
C GLU A 181 4.43 -14.40 2.14
N TYR A 182 4.35 -15.56 1.48
CA TYR A 182 4.37 -15.67 0.02
C TYR A 182 3.60 -16.87 -0.52
N LYS A 183 3.35 -16.83 -1.82
CA LYS A 183 2.76 -17.89 -2.64
C LYS A 183 3.35 -17.88 -4.05
N LEU A 184 3.07 -18.95 -4.77
CA LEU A 184 3.36 -19.06 -6.20
C LEU A 184 2.07 -18.93 -7.00
N HIS A 185 2.15 -18.21 -8.10
CA HIS A 185 1.09 -18.07 -9.08
C HIS A 185 1.54 -18.70 -10.39
N VAL A 186 0.80 -19.68 -10.89
CA VAL A 186 1.16 -20.47 -12.08
C VAL A 186 0.04 -20.46 -13.11
N GLU A 187 0.39 -20.90 -14.33
CA GLU A 187 -0.51 -20.98 -15.48
C GLU A 187 -1.92 -21.52 -15.15
N GLY A 188 -2.94 -20.81 -15.64
CA GLY A 188 -4.36 -21.12 -15.36
C GLY A 188 -4.91 -20.46 -14.09
N ALA A 189 -4.32 -19.34 -13.64
CA ALA A 189 -4.71 -18.59 -12.43
C ALA A 189 -4.66 -19.42 -11.13
N ARG A 190 -3.74 -20.40 -11.07
CA ARG A 190 -3.61 -21.30 -9.93
C ARG A 190 -2.65 -20.73 -8.90
N TRP A 191 -3.11 -20.70 -7.66
CA TRP A 191 -2.32 -20.35 -6.49
C TRP A 191 -1.80 -21.63 -5.82
N GLU A 192 -0.48 -21.80 -5.82
CA GLU A 192 0.16 -22.98 -5.27
C GLU A 192 1.06 -22.58 -4.08
N LEU A 193 1.18 -23.49 -3.11
CA LEU A 193 2.20 -23.40 -2.09
C LEU A 193 3.50 -23.94 -2.67
N ASP A 194 4.63 -23.35 -2.29
CA ASP A 194 5.97 -23.87 -2.57
C ASP A 194 6.15 -25.22 -1.84
N PRO A 195 6.28 -26.34 -2.58
CA PRO A 195 6.42 -27.66 -1.97
C PRO A 195 7.81 -27.90 -1.38
N ALA A 196 8.81 -27.08 -1.74
CA ALA A 196 10.16 -27.17 -1.20
C ALA A 196 10.30 -26.44 0.16
N ASN A 197 9.38 -25.52 0.48
CA ASN A 197 9.38 -24.81 1.76
C ASN A 197 8.28 -25.34 2.71
N PRO A 198 8.63 -26.15 3.73
CA PRO A 198 7.65 -26.67 4.68
C PRO A 198 7.06 -25.59 5.60
N ARG A 199 7.67 -24.40 5.67
CA ARG A 199 7.16 -23.30 6.48
C ARG A 199 5.92 -22.72 5.84
N THR A 200 4.80 -22.93 6.50
CA THR A 200 3.50 -22.34 6.18
C THR A 200 2.99 -21.50 7.34
N ARG A 201 2.01 -20.64 7.07
CA ARG A 201 1.19 -19.97 8.08
C ARG A 201 -0.23 -19.89 7.55
N ALA A 202 -1.19 -20.24 8.38
CA ALA A 202 -2.61 -20.10 8.08
C ALA A 202 -3.27 -19.14 9.09
N ARG A 203 -4.12 -18.27 8.56
CA ARG A 203 -4.92 -17.31 9.33
C ARG A 203 -6.20 -16.97 8.57
N GLY A 204 -7.36 -17.30 9.16
CA GLY A 204 -8.66 -16.86 8.65
C GLY A 204 -9.02 -17.49 7.31
N GLY A 205 -8.65 -18.75 7.10
CA GLY A 205 -8.92 -19.50 5.87
C GLY A 205 -7.92 -19.27 4.73
N LEU A 206 -7.00 -18.30 4.86
CA LEU A 206 -5.86 -18.14 3.97
C LEU A 206 -4.64 -18.85 4.55
N ARG A 207 -3.95 -19.63 3.72
CA ARG A 207 -2.69 -20.33 4.04
C ARG A 207 -1.61 -19.96 3.03
N ASN A 208 -0.46 -19.47 3.48
CA ASN A 208 0.68 -19.03 2.67
C ASN A 208 1.95 -19.80 3.08
N ASN A 209 2.98 -19.83 2.24
CA ASN A 209 4.34 -20.17 2.68
C ASN A 209 4.96 -18.98 3.42
N VAL A 210 6.01 -19.25 4.20
CA VAL A 210 6.70 -18.22 4.97
C VAL A 210 8.20 -18.26 4.71
N LEU A 211 8.76 -17.11 4.31
CA LEU A 211 10.19 -16.85 4.25
C LEU A 211 10.63 -16.20 5.57
N VAL A 212 11.61 -16.78 6.25
CA VAL A 212 12.22 -16.17 7.46
C VAL A 212 13.64 -15.72 7.14
N VAL A 213 13.88 -14.41 7.14
CA VAL A 213 15.16 -13.80 6.77
C VAL A 213 15.87 -13.30 8.02
N GLY A 214 17.07 -13.83 8.29
CA GLY A 214 17.90 -13.44 9.44
C GLY A 214 17.34 -13.81 10.82
N GLY A 215 16.24 -14.56 10.85
CA GLY A 215 15.45 -14.94 12.02
C GLY A 215 15.65 -16.39 12.48
N ALA A 216 14.60 -16.96 13.09
CA ALA A 216 14.65 -18.26 13.77
C ALA A 216 14.38 -19.46 12.85
N ASP A 217 14.95 -20.62 13.20
CA ASP A 217 14.68 -21.93 12.60
C ASP A 217 13.26 -22.44 12.91
N GLU A 218 12.76 -23.35 12.07
CA GLU A 218 11.48 -24.03 12.26
C GLU A 218 11.51 -24.86 13.56
N PRO A 219 10.47 -24.88 14.42
CA PRO A 219 9.07 -24.48 14.23
C PRO A 219 8.73 -23.02 14.62
N ILE A 220 9.70 -22.10 14.64
CA ILE A 220 9.47 -20.74 15.13
C ILE A 220 9.45 -19.73 14.00
N LEU A 221 8.38 -18.94 13.93
CA LEU A 221 8.29 -17.71 13.15
C LEU A 221 8.73 -16.53 14.03
N HIS A 222 9.91 -16.01 13.76
CA HIS A 222 10.51 -14.88 14.46
C HIS A 222 11.66 -14.30 13.64
N ALA A 223 11.87 -12.98 13.71
CA ALA A 223 13.10 -12.31 13.25
C ALA A 223 13.52 -11.21 14.25
N PRO A 224 14.82 -10.82 14.32
CA PRO A 224 15.33 -9.84 15.29
C PRO A 224 14.99 -8.38 14.94
N VAL A 225 13.74 -8.12 14.54
CA VAL A 225 13.20 -6.85 14.06
C VAL A 225 11.74 -6.69 14.50
N ARG A 226 11.16 -5.49 14.40
CA ARG A 226 9.72 -5.29 14.61
C ARG A 226 8.91 -6.09 13.56
N PRO A 227 7.73 -6.62 13.90
CA PRO A 227 7.04 -6.53 15.20
C PRO A 227 7.50 -7.55 16.25
N PHE A 228 8.46 -8.43 15.92
CA PHE A 228 8.90 -9.52 16.79
C PHE A 228 9.88 -9.10 17.90
N VAL A 229 10.65 -8.03 17.71
CA VAL A 229 11.55 -7.47 18.74
C VAL A 229 11.43 -5.95 18.79
N GLY A 230 11.37 -5.41 20.00
CA GLY A 230 11.42 -3.97 20.24
C GLY A 230 11.43 -3.61 21.72
N VAL A 231 11.80 -2.38 22.04
CA VAL A 231 11.65 -1.83 23.40
C VAL A 231 10.21 -1.33 23.58
N VAL A 232 9.55 -1.73 24.66
CA VAL A 232 8.21 -1.25 25.07
C VAL A 232 8.31 -0.03 25.98
N GLU A 233 7.18 0.65 26.23
CA GLU A 233 7.14 1.94 26.93
C GLU A 233 7.75 1.92 28.34
N ASP A 234 7.68 0.79 29.05
CA ASP A 234 8.30 0.59 30.37
C ASP A 234 9.82 0.34 30.31
N GLY A 235 10.43 0.44 29.13
CA GLY A 235 11.86 0.30 28.89
C GLY A 235 12.35 -1.14 28.72
N ARG A 236 11.49 -2.16 28.90
CA ARG A 236 11.87 -3.57 28.74
C ARG A 236 12.01 -3.99 27.28
N LEU A 237 12.81 -5.00 27.03
CA LEU A 237 12.94 -5.63 25.72
C LEU A 237 11.79 -6.63 25.51
N CYS A 238 10.84 -6.28 24.67
CA CYS A 238 9.79 -7.19 24.22
C CYS A 238 10.32 -8.11 23.12
N ILE A 239 10.19 -9.42 23.33
CA ILE A 239 10.47 -10.46 22.34
C ILE A 239 9.19 -11.26 22.11
N ARG A 240 8.75 -11.37 20.86
CA ARG A 240 7.61 -12.17 20.41
C ARG A 240 8.05 -13.25 19.45
N ALA A 241 7.40 -14.40 19.47
CA ALA A 241 7.67 -15.50 18.56
C ALA A 241 6.41 -16.35 18.37
N ALA A 242 6.14 -16.84 17.15
CA ALA A 242 5.04 -17.76 16.92
C ALA A 242 5.56 -19.20 16.79
N LEU A 243 5.09 -20.10 17.65
CA LEU A 243 5.45 -21.52 17.64
C LEU A 243 4.40 -22.31 16.85
N ARG A 244 4.83 -23.12 15.88
CA ARG A 244 3.90 -24.00 15.15
C ARG A 244 3.24 -25.01 16.11
N ARG A 245 1.92 -25.14 16.01
CA ARG A 245 1.14 -26.13 16.77
C ARG A 245 1.72 -27.54 16.58
N GLY A 246 1.62 -28.36 17.63
CA GLY A 246 2.24 -29.70 17.68
C GLY A 246 3.71 -29.73 18.11
N HIS A 247 4.36 -28.57 18.33
CA HIS A 247 5.77 -28.49 18.79
C HIS A 247 5.93 -28.05 20.26
N GLY A 248 4.86 -28.17 21.05
CA GLY A 248 4.76 -27.79 22.47
C GLY A 248 3.60 -26.84 22.75
N SER A 249 3.23 -26.67 24.02
CA SER A 249 2.22 -25.69 24.47
C SER A 249 2.80 -24.42 25.09
N GLY A 250 4.07 -24.43 25.49
CA GLY A 250 4.84 -23.29 25.98
C GLY A 250 6.13 -23.02 25.20
N LEU A 251 6.62 -21.78 25.34
CA LEU A 251 7.89 -21.34 24.77
C LEU A 251 8.70 -20.60 25.84
N VAL A 252 10.00 -20.88 25.94
CA VAL A 252 10.92 -20.16 26.83
C VAL A 252 11.88 -19.34 25.98
N VAL A 253 12.17 -18.11 26.38
CA VAL A 253 13.29 -17.34 25.82
C VAL A 253 14.45 -17.37 26.80
N ARG A 254 15.61 -17.81 26.31
CA ARG A 254 16.89 -17.73 27.01
C ARG A 254 17.67 -16.56 26.44
N TRP A 255 18.18 -15.65 27.29
CA TRP A 255 19.01 -14.53 26.85
C TRP A 255 20.27 -14.38 27.70
N ASP A 256 21.30 -13.80 27.11
CA ASP A 256 22.57 -13.49 27.77
C ASP A 256 22.99 -12.06 27.45
N GLU A 257 23.58 -11.42 28.46
CA GLU A 257 24.05 -10.04 28.48
C GLU A 257 25.58 -9.97 28.75
N GLY A 258 26.28 -11.11 28.77
CA GLY A 258 27.69 -11.23 29.15
C GLY A 258 27.92 -11.60 30.61
N ALA A 259 26.85 -11.93 31.35
CA ALA A 259 26.88 -12.25 32.79
C ALA A 259 26.25 -13.62 33.11
N GLY A 260 26.05 -14.46 32.09
CA GLY A 260 25.40 -15.76 32.20
C GLY A 260 23.95 -15.72 31.71
N GLY A 261 23.53 -16.82 31.08
CA GLY A 261 22.21 -16.95 30.47
C GLY A 261 21.08 -17.00 31.49
N ARG A 262 20.06 -16.16 31.31
CA ARG A 262 18.78 -16.18 32.04
C ARG A 262 17.69 -16.77 31.16
N GLU A 263 16.61 -17.29 31.75
CA GLU A 263 15.46 -17.82 31.04
C GLU A 263 14.14 -17.24 31.58
N GLU A 264 13.18 -16.97 30.69
CA GLU A 264 11.84 -16.47 31.02
C GLU A 264 10.81 -17.25 30.19
N ALA A 265 9.77 -17.76 30.86
CA ALA A 265 8.65 -18.41 30.20
C ALA A 265 7.78 -17.36 29.50
N MET A 266 7.67 -17.47 28.18
CA MET A 266 6.91 -16.53 27.36
C MET A 266 5.41 -16.77 27.56
N GLN A 267 4.63 -15.69 27.59
CA GLN A 267 3.18 -15.72 27.77
C GLN A 267 2.48 -15.79 26.40
N VAL A 268 1.34 -16.49 26.31
CA VAL A 268 0.52 -16.50 25.09
C VAL A 268 -0.05 -15.08 24.87
N ALA A 269 0.22 -14.53 23.70
CA ALA A 269 -0.19 -13.19 23.28
C ALA A 269 -1.29 -13.22 22.20
N ALA A 270 -1.31 -14.24 21.35
CA ALA A 270 -2.37 -14.51 20.37
C ALA A 270 -2.36 -15.97 19.91
N GLU A 271 -3.43 -16.40 19.26
CA GLU A 271 -3.54 -17.71 18.61
C GLU A 271 -3.88 -17.57 17.13
N GLU A 272 -3.30 -18.43 16.30
CA GLU A 272 -3.49 -18.52 14.85
C GLU A 272 -3.82 -19.98 14.46
N ASP A 273 -4.27 -20.21 13.22
CA ASP A 273 -4.72 -21.54 12.79
C ASP A 273 -3.58 -22.58 12.88
N GLU A 274 -2.36 -22.17 12.52
CA GLU A 274 -1.15 -23.02 12.58
C GLU A 274 -0.18 -22.73 13.74
N HIS A 275 -0.31 -21.59 14.44
CA HIS A 275 0.69 -21.15 15.42
C HIS A 275 0.05 -20.63 16.72
N VAL A 276 0.82 -20.68 17.80
CA VAL A 276 0.55 -19.91 19.03
C VAL A 276 1.61 -18.83 19.14
N VAL A 277 1.19 -17.58 19.28
CA VAL A 277 2.08 -16.41 19.38
C VAL A 277 2.37 -16.13 20.85
N PHE A 278 3.64 -16.08 21.20
CA PHE A 278 4.14 -15.83 22.55
C PHE A 278 4.82 -14.45 22.65
N GLU A 279 4.82 -13.85 23.84
CA GLU A 279 5.52 -12.61 24.21
C GLU A 279 6.26 -12.77 25.55
N ALA A 280 7.47 -12.22 25.67
CA ALA A 280 8.19 -12.02 26.93
C ALA A 280 8.73 -10.59 27.01
N ARG A 281 8.89 -10.05 28.23
CA ARG A 281 9.28 -8.65 28.47
C ARG A 281 10.48 -8.59 29.39
N LEU A 282 11.64 -8.75 28.77
CA LEU A 282 12.90 -9.00 29.45
C LEU A 282 13.42 -7.72 30.14
N PRO A 283 13.88 -7.79 31.40
CA PRO A 283 14.57 -6.70 32.09
C PRO A 283 16.03 -6.58 31.60
N ALA A 284 16.21 -6.52 30.28
CA ALA A 284 17.50 -6.37 29.65
C ALA A 284 18.04 -4.95 29.82
N SER A 285 19.32 -4.86 30.18
CA SER A 285 20.04 -3.63 30.54
C SER A 285 21.24 -3.36 29.61
N ALA A 286 21.77 -4.40 28.96
CA ALA A 286 22.91 -4.35 28.08
C ALA A 286 22.55 -3.82 26.68
N ARG A 287 23.54 -3.19 26.03
CA ARG A 287 23.38 -2.62 24.67
C ARG A 287 23.15 -3.70 23.60
N ARG A 288 23.62 -4.92 23.81
CA ARG A 288 23.45 -6.07 22.92
C ARG A 288 22.97 -7.25 23.75
N VAL A 289 21.82 -7.79 23.37
CA VAL A 289 21.23 -8.98 24.00
C VAL A 289 21.31 -10.12 23.00
N SER A 290 21.98 -11.21 23.38
CA SER A 290 21.95 -12.45 22.62
C SER A 290 20.83 -13.33 23.19
N TYR A 291 20.02 -13.97 22.35
CA TYR A 291 18.91 -14.80 22.81
C TYR A 291 18.61 -15.98 21.89
N VAL A 292 18.00 -17.02 22.46
CA VAL A 292 17.60 -18.25 21.78
C VAL A 292 16.29 -18.74 22.41
N PHE A 293 15.43 -19.39 21.64
CA PHE A 293 14.22 -19.99 22.18
C PHE A 293 14.47 -21.41 22.62
N ARG A 294 13.81 -21.87 23.68
CA ARG A 294 13.83 -23.25 24.15
C ARG A 294 12.41 -23.81 24.10
N LEU A 295 12.24 -24.89 23.35
CA LEU A 295 10.99 -25.66 23.30
C LEU A 295 10.83 -26.51 24.57
N GLU A 296 9.62 -27.02 24.82
CA GLU A 296 9.34 -27.97 25.91
C GLU A 296 10.18 -29.24 25.83
N SER A 297 10.52 -29.69 24.61
CA SER A 297 11.44 -30.80 24.35
C SER A 297 12.91 -30.51 24.74
N GLY A 298 13.20 -29.34 25.30
CA GLY A 298 14.55 -28.87 25.62
C GLY A 298 15.34 -28.35 24.41
N ARG A 299 14.84 -28.54 23.18
CA ARG A 299 15.52 -28.12 21.95
C ARG A 299 15.67 -26.60 21.89
N LEU A 300 16.89 -26.14 21.68
CA LEU A 300 17.19 -24.73 21.42
C LEU A 300 16.95 -24.40 19.94
N VAL A 301 16.32 -23.26 19.68
CA VAL A 301 15.95 -22.76 18.35
C VAL A 301 16.39 -21.30 18.24
N GLY A 302 17.42 -21.08 17.41
CA GLY A 302 17.98 -19.78 17.08
C GLY A 302 17.98 -19.59 15.55
N ARG A 303 18.99 -18.94 15.00
CA ARG A 303 19.26 -18.95 13.55
C ARG A 303 19.68 -20.35 13.08
N ALA A 304 19.66 -20.54 11.76
CA ALA A 304 20.19 -21.71 11.03
C ALA A 304 21.31 -22.45 11.78
N GLY A 305 21.00 -23.67 12.23
CA GLY A 305 21.94 -24.53 12.98
C GLY A 305 21.93 -24.31 14.50
N GLY A 306 20.91 -23.64 15.04
CA GLY A 306 20.74 -23.41 16.49
C GLY A 306 21.57 -22.25 17.07
N ALA A 307 22.23 -21.45 16.23
CA ALA A 307 23.04 -20.32 16.67
C ALA A 307 22.18 -19.21 17.28
N GLY A 308 22.61 -18.63 18.41
CA GLY A 308 21.88 -17.56 19.09
C GLY A 308 21.58 -16.35 18.18
N GLN A 309 20.39 -15.79 18.33
CA GLN A 309 20.03 -14.50 17.75
C GLN A 309 20.60 -13.36 18.60
N TRP A 310 20.65 -12.15 18.05
CA TRP A 310 21.09 -10.98 18.79
C TRP A 310 20.36 -9.72 18.34
N PHE A 311 20.01 -8.89 19.31
CA PHE A 311 19.38 -7.59 19.11
C PHE A 311 20.19 -6.51 19.84
N THR A 312 20.39 -5.37 19.18
CA THR A 312 21.03 -4.21 19.79
C THR A 312 19.95 -3.31 20.36
N ILE A 313 19.88 -3.23 21.69
CA ILE A 313 18.95 -2.33 22.38
C ILE A 313 19.31 -0.88 22.03
N PRO A 314 18.35 -0.10 21.52
CA PRO A 314 18.52 1.33 21.34
C PRO A 314 18.87 2.05 22.63
N ARG A 315 19.73 3.07 22.55
CA ARG A 315 19.73 4.12 23.57
C ARG A 315 19.58 5.50 22.95
N PRO A 316 19.01 6.47 23.69
CA PRO A 316 19.33 7.87 23.51
C PRO A 316 20.85 8.05 23.37
N GLU A 317 21.32 8.72 22.33
CA GLU A 317 22.69 9.24 22.39
C GLU A 317 22.69 10.48 23.30
N ALA A 318 23.54 10.45 24.32
CA ALA A 318 23.83 11.65 25.10
C ALA A 318 24.53 12.68 24.21
N PRO A 319 24.31 14.00 24.39
CA PRO A 319 24.99 15.02 23.60
C PRO A 319 26.50 14.90 23.81
N LYS A 320 27.25 14.54 22.77
CA LYS A 320 28.71 14.52 22.84
C LYS A 320 29.23 15.95 22.79
N SER A 321 29.95 16.34 23.83
CA SER A 321 30.71 17.60 23.87
C SER A 321 31.73 17.64 22.73
N ALA A 322 31.94 18.83 22.16
CA ALA A 322 32.88 19.02 21.06
C ALA A 322 34.32 18.76 21.51
N GLY A 323 34.98 17.79 20.88
CA GLY A 323 36.41 17.53 20.99
C GLY A 323 37.05 17.58 19.61
N ARG A 324 38.16 18.34 19.47
CA ARG A 324 38.87 18.50 18.20
C ARG A 324 39.66 17.22 17.86
N GLY A 325 39.68 16.87 16.58
CA GLY A 325 40.47 15.76 16.02
C GLY A 325 40.29 15.73 14.50
N GLU A 326 41.38 15.70 13.76
CA GLU A 326 41.42 16.00 12.32
C GLU A 326 41.16 14.76 11.44
N GLY A 327 40.88 14.99 10.14
CA GLY A 327 41.29 14.03 9.10
C GLY A 327 40.28 12.99 8.60
N ALA A 328 39.02 13.37 8.34
CA ALA A 328 38.17 12.62 7.40
C ALA A 328 37.27 13.59 6.61
N ALA A 329 37.24 13.46 5.28
CA ALA A 329 36.47 14.35 4.41
C ALA A 329 34.96 14.16 4.63
N ALA A 330 34.38 15.06 5.44
CA ALA A 330 32.95 15.07 5.70
C ALA A 330 32.19 15.59 4.47
N ILE A 331 31.31 14.77 3.90
CA ILE A 331 30.22 15.27 3.06
C ILE A 331 29.26 15.99 4.01
N SER A 332 29.37 17.31 4.08
CA SER A 332 28.47 18.16 4.85
C SER A 332 27.05 18.04 4.31
N ILE A 333 26.16 17.39 5.06
CA ILE A 333 24.72 17.44 4.78
C ILE A 333 24.19 18.73 5.38
N GLU A 334 24.24 19.81 4.60
CA GLU A 334 23.50 21.03 4.92
C GLU A 334 21.99 20.69 4.99
N GLY A 335 21.34 21.12 6.07
CA GLY A 335 19.88 21.06 6.16
C GLY A 335 19.23 22.04 5.17
N PRO A 336 17.98 21.79 4.74
CA PRO A 336 17.29 22.70 3.84
C PRO A 336 17.20 24.10 4.47
N SER A 337 17.48 25.14 3.67
CA SER A 337 17.40 26.52 4.15
C SER A 337 15.94 26.92 4.44
N ALA A 338 15.73 27.98 5.22
CA ALA A 338 14.38 28.44 5.59
C ALA A 338 13.52 28.92 4.40
N SER A 339 14.13 29.14 3.22
CA SER A 339 13.46 29.50 1.97
C SER A 339 13.37 28.35 0.95
N GLU A 340 13.97 27.20 1.23
CA GLU A 340 14.02 26.06 0.31
C GLU A 340 12.66 25.37 0.16
N THR A 341 12.27 25.03 -1.08
CA THR A 341 11.09 24.22 -1.36
C THR A 341 11.44 22.75 -1.61
N SER A 342 10.46 21.86 -1.51
CA SER A 342 10.61 20.46 -1.92
C SER A 342 11.01 20.30 -3.40
N GLY A 343 10.60 21.25 -4.25
CA GLY A 343 11.06 21.33 -5.65
C GLY A 343 12.57 21.58 -5.72
N ASP A 344 13.09 22.54 -4.95
CA ASP A 344 14.51 22.86 -4.93
C ASP A 344 15.37 21.69 -4.45
N ALA A 345 14.92 20.99 -3.41
CA ALA A 345 15.55 19.76 -2.93
C ALA A 345 15.63 18.69 -4.06
N PHE A 346 14.54 18.49 -4.80
CA PHE A 346 14.51 17.57 -5.95
C PHE A 346 15.45 18.01 -7.10
N ARG A 347 15.42 19.30 -7.49
CA ARG A 347 16.28 19.85 -8.55
C ARG A 347 17.76 19.72 -8.19
N ALA A 348 18.14 20.03 -6.95
CA ALA A 348 19.49 19.89 -6.42
C ALA A 348 19.92 18.42 -6.22
N GLY A 349 18.97 17.48 -6.14
CA GLY A 349 19.27 16.07 -5.86
C GLY A 349 19.50 15.78 -4.37
N ARG A 350 19.00 16.65 -3.49
CA ARG A 350 19.03 16.42 -2.04
C ARG A 350 18.01 15.36 -1.64
N VAL A 351 18.44 14.47 -0.75
CA VAL A 351 17.60 13.41 -0.15
C VAL A 351 16.93 13.87 1.15
N VAL A 352 17.36 15.00 1.71
CA VAL A 352 16.67 15.74 2.76
C VAL A 352 15.81 16.82 2.10
N ALA A 353 14.60 17.06 2.61
CA ALA A 353 13.65 18.00 2.05
C ALA A 353 12.84 18.72 3.14
N PRO A 354 12.22 19.88 2.84
CA PRO A 354 11.14 20.46 3.63
C PRO A 354 9.96 19.48 3.85
N LEU A 355 9.03 19.84 4.74
CA LEU A 355 7.79 19.09 4.96
C LEU A 355 7.00 18.89 3.64
N PRO A 356 6.25 17.78 3.49
CA PRO A 356 5.45 17.53 2.30
C PRO A 356 4.38 18.60 2.11
N VAL A 357 4.33 19.18 0.91
CA VAL A 357 3.34 20.21 0.53
C VAL A 357 1.98 19.60 0.14
N ARG A 358 1.89 18.28 -0.05
CA ARG A 358 0.63 17.55 -0.30
C ARG A 358 0.40 16.49 0.77
N LEU A 359 -0.72 16.60 1.47
CA LEU A 359 -1.14 15.65 2.50
C LEU A 359 -2.43 14.97 2.06
N TYR A 360 -2.43 13.65 2.00
CA TYR A 360 -3.66 12.86 1.93
C TYR A 360 -3.97 12.36 3.34
N VAL A 361 -5.20 12.56 3.81
CA VAL A 361 -5.55 12.35 5.22
C VAL A 361 -6.80 11.50 5.34
N THR A 362 -6.66 10.31 5.91
CA THR A 362 -7.80 9.44 6.24
C THR A 362 -8.38 9.87 7.58
N VAL A 363 -9.56 10.50 7.56
CA VAL A 363 -10.25 10.94 8.79
C VAL A 363 -10.94 9.76 9.48
N THR A 364 -11.51 8.84 8.71
CA THR A 364 -12.14 7.61 9.20
C THR A 364 -12.11 6.53 8.12
N GLU A 365 -12.11 5.27 8.54
CA GLU A 365 -12.40 4.11 7.69
C GLU A 365 -13.88 3.71 7.73
N ARG A 366 -14.71 4.42 8.51
CA ARG A 366 -16.16 4.16 8.59
C ARG A 366 -16.87 4.75 7.37
N CYS A 367 -17.79 4.00 6.78
CA CYS A 367 -18.64 4.48 5.70
C CYS A 367 -20.11 4.13 5.98
N ASN A 368 -21.02 5.02 5.58
CA ASN A 368 -22.47 4.78 5.60
C ASN A 368 -22.94 3.91 4.41
N LEU A 369 -22.11 3.72 3.38
CA LEU A 369 -22.41 2.93 2.19
C LEU A 369 -21.67 1.59 2.16
N ARG A 370 -22.13 0.69 1.28
CA ARG A 370 -21.60 -0.68 1.11
C ARG A 370 -21.27 -1.01 -0.35
N CYS A 371 -20.67 -0.06 -1.07
CA CYS A 371 -20.44 -0.11 -2.52
C CYS A 371 -19.80 -1.43 -2.98
N ALA A 372 -20.19 -1.90 -4.17
CA ALA A 372 -19.69 -3.12 -4.78
C ALA A 372 -18.19 -3.04 -5.12
N HIS A 373 -17.70 -1.89 -5.56
CA HIS A 373 -16.31 -1.69 -6.03
C HIS A 373 -15.37 -1.05 -4.98
N CYS A 374 -15.75 -1.03 -3.69
CA CYS A 374 -15.01 -0.25 -2.69
C CYS A 374 -13.56 -0.71 -2.48
N ILE A 375 -12.61 0.07 -2.99
CA ILE A 375 -11.16 -0.22 -2.94
C ILE A 375 -10.58 -0.32 -1.51
N THR A 376 -11.16 0.41 -0.56
CA THR A 376 -10.63 0.56 0.81
C THR A 376 -11.16 -0.47 1.81
N ASP A 377 -12.09 -1.33 1.37
CA ASP A 377 -12.87 -2.26 2.17
C ASP A 377 -13.59 -1.61 3.38
N ALA A 378 -13.90 -0.30 3.27
CA ALA A 378 -14.64 0.44 4.30
C ALA A 378 -15.99 -0.20 4.71
N PRO A 379 -16.77 -0.85 3.81
CA PRO A 379 -17.99 -1.56 4.20
C PRO A 379 -17.73 -2.69 5.21
N GLU A 380 -16.69 -3.49 5.00
CA GLU A 380 -16.35 -4.60 5.90
C GLU A 380 -15.69 -4.09 7.18
N LYS A 381 -14.77 -3.14 7.07
CA LYS A 381 -14.17 -2.47 8.24
C LYS A 381 -15.23 -1.86 9.14
N THR A 382 -16.28 -1.27 8.57
CA THR A 382 -17.43 -0.73 9.32
C THR A 382 -18.25 -1.85 9.95
N ARG A 383 -18.62 -2.88 9.19
CA ARG A 383 -19.44 -4.02 9.65
C ARG A 383 -18.77 -4.81 10.77
N SER A 384 -17.48 -5.06 10.67
CA SER A 384 -16.66 -5.85 11.61
C SER A 384 -16.16 -5.05 12.81
N GLY A 385 -16.49 -3.76 12.93
CA GLY A 385 -15.98 -2.89 13.99
C GLY A 385 -14.48 -2.57 13.91
N ARG A 386 -13.80 -2.94 12.82
CA ARG A 386 -12.36 -2.72 12.58
C ARG A 386 -12.00 -1.32 12.08
N ALA A 387 -12.97 -0.54 11.61
CA ALA A 387 -12.75 0.79 11.05
C ALA A 387 -12.22 1.79 12.09
N ARG A 388 -10.99 2.28 11.89
CA ARG A 388 -10.37 3.31 12.71
C ARG A 388 -10.97 4.70 12.42
N THR A 389 -10.85 5.62 13.38
CA THR A 389 -11.25 7.04 13.21
C THR A 389 -10.22 7.92 13.92
N MET A 390 -9.86 9.03 13.27
CA MET A 390 -8.88 9.99 13.76
C MET A 390 -9.23 10.48 15.17
N GLN A 391 -8.20 10.56 16.01
CA GLN A 391 -8.29 11.08 17.38
C GLN A 391 -7.69 12.48 17.45
N ARG A 392 -8.14 13.29 18.42
CA ARG A 392 -7.76 14.71 18.54
C ARG A 392 -6.24 14.95 18.63
N TRP A 393 -5.48 14.06 19.27
CA TRP A 393 -4.01 14.17 19.35
C TRP A 393 -3.32 14.25 17.98
N LEU A 394 -3.93 13.67 16.95
CA LEU A 394 -3.38 13.69 15.59
C LEU A 394 -3.52 15.08 14.95
N LEU A 395 -4.47 15.91 15.39
CA LEU A 395 -4.57 17.32 14.98
C LEU A 395 -3.38 18.13 15.49
N ASP A 396 -2.92 17.86 16.73
CA ASP A 396 -1.74 18.51 17.31
C ASP A 396 -0.47 18.06 16.60
N ALA A 397 -0.32 16.75 16.33
CA ALA A 397 0.80 16.20 15.58
C ALA A 397 0.86 16.69 14.10
N LEU A 398 -0.28 17.09 13.53
CA LEU A 398 -0.39 17.65 12.18
C LEU A 398 -0.38 19.19 12.14
N ARG A 399 -0.22 19.89 13.27
CA ARG A 399 -0.22 21.36 13.32
C ARG A 399 0.81 22.01 12.39
N GLU A 400 2.06 21.54 12.43
CA GLU A 400 3.13 22.02 11.54
C GLU A 400 2.92 21.53 10.09
N PRO A 401 2.63 20.23 9.82
CA PRO A 401 2.25 19.76 8.48
C PRO A 401 1.13 20.56 7.81
N PHE A 402 0.04 20.88 8.50
CA PHE A 402 -1.07 21.68 7.96
C PHE A 402 -0.68 23.13 7.68
N ALA A 403 0.31 23.70 8.37
CA ALA A 403 0.85 25.03 8.06
C ALA A 403 1.82 25.02 6.85
N ALA A 404 2.40 23.86 6.53
CA ALA A 404 3.26 23.66 5.36
C ALA A 404 2.50 23.22 4.09
N ALA A 405 1.32 22.61 4.24
CA ALA A 405 0.56 22.03 3.14
C ALA A 405 -0.02 23.08 2.16
N GLU A 406 0.15 22.83 0.87
CA GLU A 406 -0.47 23.54 -0.25
C GLU A 406 -1.67 22.77 -0.83
N TYR A 407 -1.77 21.49 -0.51
CA TYR A 407 -2.92 20.64 -0.81
C TYR A 407 -3.19 19.67 0.34
N VAL A 408 -4.46 19.57 0.77
CA VAL A 408 -4.95 18.52 1.66
C VAL A 408 -6.11 17.79 0.99
N GLY A 409 -5.95 16.49 0.78
CA GLY A 409 -6.93 15.62 0.11
C GLY A 409 -7.58 14.60 1.06
N PHE A 410 -8.90 14.59 1.09
CA PHE A 410 -9.73 13.60 1.77
C PHE A 410 -10.37 12.67 0.73
N VAL A 411 -9.58 11.74 0.18
CA VAL A 411 -10.01 10.85 -0.94
C VAL A 411 -9.96 9.36 -0.63
N HIS A 412 -9.59 8.99 0.61
CA HIS A 412 -9.33 7.60 1.00
C HIS A 412 -9.93 7.29 2.38
N GLY A 413 -10.04 5.99 2.68
CA GLY A 413 -10.72 5.46 3.86
C GLY A 413 -12.21 5.20 3.61
N GLY A 414 -13.05 5.74 4.49
CA GLY A 414 -14.51 5.67 4.41
C GLY A 414 -15.13 6.98 3.94
N GLU A 415 -16.14 7.48 4.66
CA GLU A 415 -16.80 8.75 4.39
C GLU A 415 -16.40 9.79 5.44
N ALA A 416 -15.66 10.84 5.06
CA ALA A 416 -15.19 11.85 6.00
C ALA A 416 -16.36 12.55 6.73
N LEU A 417 -17.50 12.75 6.06
CA LEU A 417 -18.67 13.42 6.63
C LEU A 417 -19.42 12.62 7.70
N VAL A 418 -19.14 11.32 7.89
CA VAL A 418 -19.69 10.55 9.03
C VAL A 418 -18.79 10.57 10.26
N ALA A 419 -17.58 11.15 10.17
CA ALA A 419 -16.69 11.32 11.31
C ALA A 419 -17.02 12.61 12.08
N PRO A 420 -17.41 12.54 13.38
CA PRO A 420 -17.74 13.74 14.16
C PRO A 420 -16.60 14.75 14.28
N ILE A 421 -15.34 14.28 14.19
CA ILE A 421 -14.13 15.13 14.26
C ILE A 421 -13.86 15.93 12.97
N PHE A 422 -14.51 15.62 11.84
CA PHE A 422 -14.14 16.20 10.55
C PHE A 422 -14.19 17.75 10.49
N PRO A 423 -15.18 18.45 11.06
CA PRO A 423 -15.16 19.91 11.14
C PRO A 423 -13.94 20.47 11.90
N GLU A 424 -13.45 19.75 12.91
CA GLU A 424 -12.25 20.13 13.66
C GLU A 424 -10.96 19.94 12.86
N VAL A 425 -10.92 18.92 11.99
CA VAL A 425 -9.81 18.71 11.03
C VAL A 425 -9.73 19.90 10.06
N LEU A 426 -10.86 20.31 9.47
CA LEU A 426 -10.91 21.46 8.58
C LEU A 426 -10.53 22.76 9.30
N ALA A 427 -11.05 22.97 10.51
CA ALA A 427 -10.67 24.11 11.34
C ALA A 427 -9.17 24.12 11.71
N ALA A 428 -8.54 22.94 11.89
CA ALA A 428 -7.09 22.83 12.12
C ALA A 428 -6.28 23.24 10.88
N ILE A 429 -6.72 22.83 9.68
CA ILE A 429 -6.12 23.24 8.39
C ILE A 429 -6.29 24.75 8.17
N GLN A 430 -7.49 25.28 8.44
CA GLN A 430 -7.80 26.71 8.32
C GLN A 430 -6.92 27.55 9.27
N ARG A 431 -6.68 27.09 10.50
CA ARG A 431 -5.73 27.71 11.44
C ARG A 431 -4.28 27.61 10.95
N GLY A 432 -3.87 26.45 10.42
CA GLY A 432 -2.51 26.25 9.88
C GLY A 432 -2.16 27.24 8.76
N ARG A 433 -3.11 27.50 7.85
CA ARG A 433 -2.93 28.45 6.72
C ARG A 433 -3.22 29.91 7.04
N ALA A 434 -3.53 30.29 8.28
CA ALA A 434 -3.99 31.64 8.63
C ALA A 434 -2.96 32.75 8.28
N GLY A 435 -1.65 32.45 8.32
CA GLY A 435 -0.59 33.37 7.89
C GLY A 435 -0.34 33.41 6.38
N ARG A 436 -1.02 32.58 5.59
CA ARG A 436 -0.88 32.43 4.13
C ARG A 436 -2.24 32.08 3.46
N PRO A 437 -3.26 32.93 3.58
CA PRO A 437 -4.59 32.66 3.03
C PRO A 437 -4.52 32.41 1.52
N GLY A 438 -5.34 31.47 1.02
CA GLY A 438 -5.36 31.08 -0.39
C GLY A 438 -4.24 30.12 -0.84
N ARG A 439 -3.22 29.82 -0.02
CA ARG A 439 -2.12 28.92 -0.40
C ARG A 439 -2.46 27.42 -0.32
N THR A 440 -3.42 27.03 0.53
CA THR A 440 -3.79 25.62 0.75
C THR A 440 -5.13 25.28 0.12
N ASN A 441 -5.09 24.44 -0.93
CA ASN A 441 -6.28 23.77 -1.46
C ASN A 441 -6.75 22.66 -0.53
N VAL A 442 -8.06 22.51 -0.39
CA VAL A 442 -8.68 21.47 0.41
C VAL A 442 -9.69 20.75 -0.47
N HIS A 443 -9.40 19.48 -0.77
CA HIS A 443 -10.21 18.64 -1.65
C HIS A 443 -10.89 17.52 -0.85
N LEU A 444 -12.21 17.39 -1.01
CA LEU A 444 -13.02 16.34 -0.40
C LEU A 444 -13.65 15.48 -1.48
N LEU A 445 -13.46 14.16 -1.41
CA LEU A 445 -14.30 13.18 -2.10
C LEU A 445 -15.36 12.66 -1.12
N SER A 446 -16.62 12.66 -1.53
CA SER A 446 -17.74 12.20 -0.70
C SER A 446 -18.78 11.43 -1.50
N ASN A 447 -19.45 10.47 -0.86
CA ASN A 447 -20.64 9.81 -1.39
C ASN A 447 -21.90 10.70 -1.40
N GLY A 448 -21.83 11.89 -0.83
CA GLY A 448 -22.86 12.93 -0.91
C GLY A 448 -24.15 12.67 -0.15
N MET A 449 -24.35 11.49 0.46
CA MET A 449 -25.55 11.16 1.24
C MET A 449 -25.64 11.94 2.55
N ALA A 450 -24.49 12.35 3.09
CA ALA A 450 -24.38 13.10 4.33
C ALA A 450 -24.26 14.62 4.10
N LEU A 451 -24.46 15.09 2.86
CA LEU A 451 -24.48 16.51 2.50
C LEU A 451 -25.92 17.04 2.43
N ASP A 452 -26.03 18.34 2.69
CA ASP A 452 -27.17 19.20 2.38
C ASP A 452 -26.64 20.62 2.15
N GLU A 453 -27.51 21.58 1.85
CA GLU A 453 -27.12 22.97 1.56
C GLU A 453 -26.43 23.64 2.76
N ALA A 454 -26.87 23.39 4.00
CA ALA A 454 -26.30 23.99 5.21
C ALA A 454 -24.94 23.39 5.57
N ARG A 455 -24.77 22.09 5.36
CA ARG A 455 -23.50 21.40 5.57
C ARG A 455 -22.47 21.77 4.52
N PHE A 456 -22.88 21.91 3.25
CA PHE A 456 -22.03 22.47 2.21
C PHE A 456 -21.54 23.88 2.57
N ASP A 457 -22.44 24.72 3.10
CA ASP A 457 -22.07 26.06 3.53
C ASP A 457 -21.03 26.07 4.65
N ALA A 458 -21.21 25.25 5.68
CA ALA A 458 -20.26 25.10 6.77
C ALA A 458 -18.88 24.56 6.30
N LEU A 459 -18.86 23.69 5.29
CA LEU A 459 -17.61 23.23 4.67
C LEU A 459 -16.90 24.35 3.90
N CYS A 460 -17.65 25.22 3.22
CA CYS A 460 -17.10 26.42 2.57
C CYS A 460 -16.51 27.39 3.59
N ASP A 461 -17.20 27.63 4.71
CA ASP A 461 -16.75 28.52 5.79
C ASP A 461 -15.48 28.00 6.49
N LEU A 462 -15.36 26.67 6.61
CA LEU A 462 -14.15 25.98 7.07
C LEU A 462 -13.08 25.84 5.98
N GLY A 463 -13.34 26.32 4.77
CA GLY A 463 -12.31 26.57 3.77
C GLY A 463 -12.06 25.49 2.73
N LEU A 464 -13.05 24.64 2.46
CA LEU A 464 -13.09 23.72 1.32
C LEU A 464 -12.85 24.48 -0.01
N THR A 465 -12.07 23.92 -0.95
CA THR A 465 -11.84 24.55 -2.27
C THR A 465 -12.20 23.66 -3.46
N SER A 466 -12.31 22.35 -3.26
CA SER A 466 -12.76 21.37 -4.26
C SER A 466 -13.56 20.24 -3.61
N LEU A 467 -14.67 19.84 -4.25
CA LEU A 467 -15.57 18.78 -3.83
C LEU A 467 -15.79 17.83 -5.01
N SER A 468 -15.45 16.56 -4.83
CA SER A 468 -15.84 15.48 -5.74
C SER A 468 -16.97 14.66 -5.14
N LEU A 469 -17.98 14.34 -5.97
CA LEU A 469 -19.15 13.59 -5.57
C LEU A 469 -19.20 12.28 -6.34
N SER A 470 -19.36 11.21 -5.57
CA SER A 470 -19.23 9.83 -6.01
C SER A 470 -20.55 9.35 -6.65
N LEU A 471 -20.60 9.22 -7.98
CA LEU A 471 -21.79 8.89 -8.78
C LEU A 471 -21.42 7.91 -9.91
N ASP A 472 -21.98 6.71 -9.92
CA ASP A 472 -21.57 5.63 -10.87
C ASP A 472 -22.71 5.14 -11.77
N GLY A 473 -23.79 5.88 -11.91
CA GLY A 473 -24.89 5.53 -12.79
C GLY A 473 -25.70 6.76 -13.20
N ALA A 474 -26.24 6.73 -14.41
CA ALA A 474 -27.20 7.69 -14.91
C ALA A 474 -28.61 7.47 -14.33
N THR A 475 -28.85 6.27 -13.76
CA THR A 475 -30.12 5.85 -13.21
C THR A 475 -30.00 5.41 -11.74
N ALA A 476 -31.12 5.43 -11.02
CA ALA A 476 -31.17 4.91 -9.65
C ALA A 476 -30.87 3.40 -9.58
N GLY A 477 -31.30 2.61 -10.57
CA GLY A 477 -31.03 1.17 -10.61
C GLY A 477 -29.53 0.87 -10.63
N THR A 478 -28.79 1.52 -11.53
CA THR A 478 -27.35 1.33 -11.70
C THR A 478 -26.57 1.96 -10.54
N ASN A 479 -26.84 3.21 -10.20
CA ASN A 479 -26.11 3.89 -9.13
C ASN A 479 -26.34 3.26 -7.75
N ASP A 480 -27.59 2.97 -7.37
CA ASP A 480 -27.89 2.48 -6.01
C ASP A 480 -27.58 0.99 -5.87
N GLY A 481 -27.56 0.24 -6.99
CA GLY A 481 -27.01 -1.12 -7.07
C GLY A 481 -25.50 -1.15 -6.84
N LEU A 482 -24.73 -0.28 -7.52
CA LEU A 482 -23.28 -0.16 -7.32
C LEU A 482 -22.92 0.44 -5.96
N ARG A 483 -23.64 1.47 -5.51
CA ARG A 483 -23.41 2.21 -4.26
C ARG A 483 -24.41 1.82 -3.17
N ILE A 484 -24.51 0.52 -2.89
CA ILE A 484 -25.47 -0.08 -1.94
C ILE A 484 -25.66 0.77 -0.66
N GLY A 485 -26.91 1.23 -0.45
CA GLY A 485 -27.31 2.10 0.66
C GLY A 485 -27.35 3.60 0.30
N GLY A 486 -26.85 3.97 -0.88
CA GLY A 486 -27.03 5.28 -1.49
C GLY A 486 -28.46 5.45 -2.01
N ARG A 487 -28.80 6.70 -2.35
CA ARG A 487 -30.05 7.06 -3.02
C ARG A 487 -29.77 8.10 -4.10
N PHE A 488 -29.79 7.68 -5.36
CA PHE A 488 -29.50 8.51 -6.52
C PHE A 488 -30.27 9.83 -6.53
N ALA A 489 -31.58 9.79 -6.27
CA ALA A 489 -32.42 10.99 -6.20
C ALA A 489 -32.01 11.96 -5.07
N THR A 490 -31.49 11.44 -3.94
CA THR A 490 -30.91 12.28 -2.88
C THR A 490 -29.58 12.90 -3.33
N LEU A 491 -28.72 12.12 -4.00
CA LEU A 491 -27.43 12.60 -4.50
C LEU A 491 -27.61 13.72 -5.53
N VAL A 492 -28.47 13.52 -6.52
CA VAL A 492 -28.80 14.51 -7.57
C VAL A 492 -29.31 15.81 -6.95
N LYS A 493 -30.33 15.74 -6.07
CA LYS A 493 -30.86 16.91 -5.36
C LYS A 493 -29.78 17.65 -4.56
N ASN A 494 -28.87 16.91 -3.92
CA ASN A 494 -27.77 17.48 -3.16
C ASN A 494 -26.76 18.20 -4.08
N ILE A 495 -26.40 17.60 -5.24
CA ILE A 495 -25.51 18.23 -6.23
C ILE A 495 -26.10 19.56 -6.72
N GLU A 496 -27.36 19.56 -7.13
CA GLU A 496 -28.07 20.78 -7.58
C GLU A 496 -28.08 21.86 -6.47
N GLY A 497 -28.35 21.45 -5.22
CA GLY A 497 -28.31 22.34 -4.05
C GLY A 497 -26.94 22.99 -3.87
N MET A 498 -25.87 22.20 -3.92
CA MET A 498 -24.50 22.72 -3.78
C MET A 498 -24.10 23.65 -4.92
N VAL A 499 -24.49 23.34 -6.16
CA VAL A 499 -24.26 24.23 -7.33
C VAL A 499 -25.03 25.55 -7.17
N ARG A 500 -26.29 25.52 -6.70
CA ARG A 500 -27.06 26.73 -6.36
C ARG A 500 -26.42 27.53 -5.22
N ARG A 501 -26.04 26.89 -4.10
CA ARG A 501 -25.39 27.57 -2.96
C ARG A 501 -24.08 28.21 -3.35
N ARG A 502 -23.24 27.50 -4.12
CA ARG A 502 -21.98 28.03 -4.69
C ARG A 502 -22.21 29.32 -5.45
N ALA A 503 -23.17 29.33 -6.38
CA ALA A 503 -23.50 30.49 -7.18
C ALA A 503 -24.07 31.64 -6.34
N ALA A 504 -25.04 31.36 -5.47
CA ALA A 504 -25.70 32.34 -4.62
C ALA A 504 -24.75 33.01 -3.60
N ARG A 505 -23.71 32.31 -3.16
CA ARG A 505 -22.71 32.82 -2.20
C ARG A 505 -21.45 33.37 -2.87
N GLY A 506 -21.24 33.15 -4.16
CA GLY A 506 -20.02 33.54 -4.87
C GLY A 506 -18.75 32.85 -4.36
N VAL A 507 -18.85 31.65 -3.78
CA VAL A 507 -17.69 30.93 -3.21
C VAL A 507 -16.91 30.17 -4.29
N ASP A 508 -15.58 30.26 -4.26
CA ASP A 508 -14.67 29.57 -5.20
C ASP A 508 -14.44 28.10 -4.78
N VAL A 509 -15.49 27.30 -4.87
CA VAL A 509 -15.43 25.84 -4.67
C VAL A 509 -15.67 25.15 -6.01
N ARG A 510 -14.72 24.32 -6.45
CA ARG A 510 -14.95 23.43 -7.61
C ARG A 510 -15.83 22.26 -7.18
N ILE A 511 -16.84 21.93 -7.95
CA ILE A 511 -17.74 20.80 -7.73
C ILE A 511 -17.61 19.88 -8.94
N GLY A 512 -17.31 18.61 -8.71
CA GLY A 512 -17.19 17.63 -9.78
C GLY A 512 -17.68 16.25 -9.38
N ILE A 513 -17.59 15.31 -10.32
CA ILE A 513 -18.07 13.94 -10.19
C ILE A 513 -16.89 12.97 -10.31
N SER A 514 -16.80 11.98 -9.40
CA SER A 514 -15.96 10.79 -9.55
C SER A 514 -16.84 9.60 -9.88
N THR A 515 -16.57 8.95 -11.01
CA THR A 515 -17.25 7.76 -11.50
C THR A 515 -16.26 6.62 -11.62
N VAL A 516 -16.50 5.53 -10.88
CA VAL A 516 -15.75 4.29 -11.10
C VAL A 516 -16.41 3.54 -12.26
N VAL A 517 -15.68 3.25 -13.33
CA VAL A 517 -16.22 2.59 -14.53
C VAL A 517 -16.17 1.06 -14.35
N THR A 518 -17.35 0.45 -14.34
CA THR A 518 -17.55 -0.98 -14.05
C THR A 518 -18.20 -1.72 -15.22
N ALA A 519 -18.20 -3.05 -15.14
CA ALA A 519 -18.92 -3.91 -16.08
C ALA A 519 -20.42 -3.56 -16.18
N SER A 520 -21.03 -3.10 -15.08
CA SER A 520 -22.46 -2.77 -14.95
C SER A 520 -22.83 -1.35 -15.40
N ASN A 521 -21.89 -0.39 -15.48
CA ASN A 521 -22.21 1.02 -15.85
C ASN A 521 -21.56 1.54 -17.14
N VAL A 522 -20.63 0.81 -17.75
CA VAL A 522 -19.87 1.27 -18.93
C VAL A 522 -20.77 1.73 -20.10
N ASP A 523 -21.89 1.05 -20.30
CA ASP A 523 -22.85 1.37 -21.38
C ASP A 523 -23.80 2.55 -21.00
N GLU A 524 -23.86 2.95 -19.71
CA GLU A 524 -24.57 4.15 -19.25
C GLU A 524 -23.73 5.43 -19.36
N LEU A 525 -22.41 5.37 -19.61
CA LEU A 525 -21.53 6.56 -19.66
C LEU A 525 -22.06 7.72 -20.54
N PRO A 526 -22.67 7.49 -21.74
CA PRO A 526 -23.28 8.57 -22.50
C PRO A 526 -24.52 9.21 -21.83
N ALA A 527 -25.30 8.42 -21.09
CA ALA A 527 -26.45 8.92 -20.33
C ALA A 527 -26.00 9.68 -19.08
N LEU A 528 -24.96 9.19 -18.41
CA LEU A 528 -24.32 9.85 -17.28
C LEU A 528 -23.75 11.21 -17.71
N GLY A 529 -23.10 11.29 -18.87
CA GLY A 529 -22.64 12.55 -19.45
C GLY A 529 -23.75 13.60 -19.62
N ARG A 530 -24.94 13.19 -20.08
CA ARG A 530 -26.10 14.08 -20.22
C ARG A 530 -26.64 14.56 -18.86
N LEU A 531 -26.75 13.66 -17.89
CA LEU A 531 -27.12 14.00 -16.52
C LEU A 531 -26.14 15.03 -15.94
N VAL A 532 -24.84 14.74 -16.01
CA VAL A 532 -23.76 15.57 -15.46
C VAL A 532 -23.73 16.95 -16.10
N ALA A 533 -23.89 17.03 -17.42
CA ALA A 533 -24.04 18.29 -18.15
C ALA A 533 -25.22 19.15 -17.63
N SER A 534 -26.34 18.54 -17.24
CA SER A 534 -27.49 19.28 -16.68
C SER A 534 -27.29 19.77 -15.23
N LEU A 535 -26.33 19.19 -14.48
CA LEU A 535 -26.12 19.51 -13.06
C LEU A 535 -25.31 20.80 -12.82
N GLY A 536 -24.63 21.34 -13.83
CA GLY A 536 -23.83 22.56 -13.70
C GLY A 536 -22.55 22.39 -12.85
N VAL A 537 -22.01 21.17 -12.80
CA VAL A 537 -20.70 20.84 -12.20
C VAL A 537 -19.55 21.22 -13.14
N ASP A 538 -18.33 21.34 -12.62
CA ASP A 538 -17.18 21.83 -13.37
C ASP A 538 -16.41 20.71 -14.10
N TRP A 539 -16.43 19.49 -13.56
CA TRP A 539 -15.68 18.36 -14.09
C TRP A 539 -16.30 17.01 -13.75
N LEU A 540 -15.96 15.99 -14.55
CA LEU A 540 -16.21 14.58 -14.27
C LEU A 540 -14.92 13.81 -14.49
N LYS A 541 -14.60 12.90 -13.57
CA LYS A 541 -13.48 11.99 -13.65
C LYS A 541 -13.99 10.54 -13.77
N VAL A 542 -13.39 9.79 -14.69
CA VAL A 542 -13.57 8.34 -14.79
C VAL A 542 -12.36 7.63 -14.20
N GLU A 543 -12.60 6.67 -13.31
CA GLU A 543 -11.60 5.91 -12.52
C GLU A 543 -11.80 4.40 -12.71
N GLU A 544 -10.74 3.61 -12.65
CA GLU A 544 -10.79 2.16 -12.88
C GLU A 544 -11.25 1.38 -11.64
N VAL A 545 -11.91 0.23 -11.85
CA VAL A 545 -12.19 -0.72 -10.76
C VAL A 545 -10.90 -1.43 -10.37
N PHE A 546 -10.43 -1.20 -9.14
CA PHE A 546 -9.41 -2.03 -8.52
C PHE A 546 -10.03 -3.32 -7.95
N PRO A 547 -9.72 -4.51 -8.48
CA PRO A 547 -10.37 -5.77 -8.12
C PRO A 547 -9.82 -6.38 -6.81
N CYS A 548 -9.65 -5.56 -5.77
CA CYS A 548 -9.07 -5.95 -4.48
C CYS A 548 -10.04 -6.67 -3.52
N THR A 549 -11.35 -6.65 -3.81
CA THR A 549 -12.38 -7.38 -3.06
C THR A 549 -13.19 -8.26 -4.01
N THR A 550 -13.82 -9.33 -3.48
CA THR A 550 -14.68 -10.24 -4.28
C THR A 550 -15.83 -9.51 -4.98
N ARG A 551 -16.34 -8.41 -4.38
CA ARG A 551 -17.38 -7.59 -5.01
C ARG A 551 -16.81 -6.71 -6.13
N ALA A 552 -15.63 -6.11 -5.93
CA ALA A 552 -14.97 -5.34 -6.96
C ALA A 552 -14.53 -6.22 -8.15
N GLN A 553 -14.15 -7.47 -7.90
CA GLN A 553 -13.86 -8.47 -8.93
C GLN A 553 -15.07 -8.78 -9.83
N ALA A 554 -16.28 -8.82 -9.27
CA ALA A 554 -17.50 -9.03 -10.05
C ALA A 554 -17.87 -7.83 -10.94
N GLU A 555 -17.40 -6.63 -10.58
CA GLU A 555 -17.62 -5.37 -11.31
C GLU A 555 -16.45 -4.99 -12.24
N TRP A 556 -15.38 -5.79 -12.27
CA TRP A 556 -14.18 -5.48 -13.04
C TRP A 556 -14.42 -5.51 -14.56
N ILE A 557 -13.81 -4.55 -15.26
CA ILE A 557 -13.77 -4.45 -16.71
C ILE A 557 -12.36 -4.00 -17.12
N ASP A 558 -11.85 -4.46 -18.26
CA ASP A 558 -10.57 -3.99 -18.80
C ASP A 558 -10.68 -2.49 -19.15
N PRO A 559 -9.94 -1.58 -18.48
CA PRO A 559 -10.02 -0.14 -18.74
C PRO A 559 -9.59 0.23 -20.16
N ARG A 560 -8.84 -0.64 -20.86
CA ARG A 560 -8.42 -0.46 -22.26
C ARG A 560 -9.31 -1.21 -23.25
N GLY A 561 -10.39 -1.85 -22.78
CA GLY A 561 -11.33 -2.58 -23.62
C GLY A 561 -12.16 -1.66 -24.50
N GLU A 562 -12.49 -2.12 -25.71
CA GLU A 562 -13.27 -1.35 -26.72
C GLU A 562 -14.61 -0.81 -26.19
N ARG A 563 -15.28 -1.52 -25.25
CA ARG A 563 -16.50 -1.04 -24.58
C ARG A 563 -16.23 0.23 -23.77
N VAL A 564 -15.17 0.24 -22.97
CA VAL A 564 -14.75 1.39 -22.15
C VAL A 564 -14.34 2.54 -23.05
N PHE A 565 -13.49 2.30 -24.06
CA PHE A 565 -13.06 3.31 -25.01
C PHE A 565 -14.24 4.00 -25.71
N ARG A 566 -15.23 3.24 -26.20
CA ARG A 566 -16.45 3.80 -26.80
C ARG A 566 -17.27 4.62 -25.80
N GLY A 567 -17.47 4.11 -24.60
CA GLY A 567 -18.22 4.78 -23.53
C GLY A 567 -17.60 6.13 -23.14
N VAL A 568 -16.28 6.14 -22.88
CA VAL A 568 -15.53 7.36 -22.52
C VAL A 568 -15.47 8.37 -23.67
N ARG A 569 -15.28 7.92 -24.93
CA ARG A 569 -15.31 8.82 -26.09
C ARG A 569 -16.67 9.48 -26.28
N ALA A 570 -17.75 8.73 -26.11
CA ALA A 570 -19.11 9.25 -26.19
C ALA A 570 -19.46 10.19 -25.03
N LEU A 571 -19.00 9.87 -23.82
CA LEU A 571 -19.07 10.75 -22.64
C LEU A 571 -18.37 12.08 -22.89
N GLY A 572 -17.12 12.07 -23.37
CA GLY A 572 -16.36 13.28 -23.68
C GLY A 572 -17.03 14.18 -24.73
N ALA A 573 -17.59 13.58 -25.79
CA ALA A 573 -18.34 14.30 -26.82
C ALA A 573 -19.62 14.98 -26.30
N ILE A 574 -20.19 14.50 -25.20
CA ILE A 574 -21.38 15.08 -24.56
C ILE A 574 -21.00 16.15 -23.53
N LEU A 575 -19.90 15.96 -22.79
CA LEU A 575 -19.44 16.90 -21.77
C LEU A 575 -18.81 18.17 -22.36
N ALA A 576 -18.09 18.07 -23.47
CA ALA A 576 -17.35 19.20 -24.05
C ALA A 576 -18.25 20.41 -24.43
N PRO A 577 -19.40 20.24 -25.13
CA PRO A 577 -20.31 21.36 -25.41
C PRO A 577 -20.96 21.98 -24.18
N ALA A 578 -21.03 21.24 -23.06
CA ALA A 578 -21.54 21.72 -21.78
C ALA A 578 -20.48 22.44 -20.93
N GLY A 579 -19.22 22.48 -21.39
CA GLY A 579 -18.11 23.09 -20.65
C GLY A 579 -17.64 22.28 -19.42
N VAL A 580 -18.06 21.01 -19.30
CA VAL A 580 -17.65 20.13 -18.21
C VAL A 580 -16.32 19.46 -18.57
N VAL A 581 -15.30 19.61 -17.74
CA VAL A 581 -13.97 19.04 -17.98
C VAL A 581 -13.99 17.53 -17.72
N LEU A 582 -13.70 16.71 -18.72
CA LEU A 582 -13.47 15.27 -18.55
C LEU A 582 -12.04 15.00 -18.09
N VAL A 583 -11.88 14.22 -17.01
CA VAL A 583 -10.60 13.77 -16.47
C VAL A 583 -10.54 12.25 -16.60
N ASP A 584 -9.77 11.75 -17.56
CA ASP A 584 -9.73 10.33 -17.89
C ASP A 584 -8.56 9.61 -17.19
N HIS A 585 -8.81 8.99 -16.03
CA HIS A 585 -7.80 8.18 -15.32
C HIS A 585 -7.76 6.71 -15.81
N LEU A 586 -8.56 6.32 -16.81
CA LEU A 586 -8.52 4.98 -17.42
C LEU A 586 -7.41 4.85 -18.46
N ASP A 587 -6.97 5.99 -19.00
CA ASP A 587 -5.91 6.04 -20.00
C ASP A 587 -4.52 6.06 -19.33
N PRO A 588 -3.67 5.02 -19.52
CA PRO A 588 -2.49 4.75 -18.69
C PRO A 588 -1.27 5.65 -19.01
N ARG A 589 -1.48 6.91 -19.43
CA ARG A 589 -0.42 7.90 -19.71
C ARG A 589 0.23 8.43 -18.42
N GLY A 590 0.81 7.53 -17.63
CA GLY A 590 1.43 7.77 -16.32
C GLY A 590 2.85 8.34 -16.36
N ALA A 591 3.07 9.44 -17.08
CA ALA A 591 4.36 10.13 -17.14
C ALA A 591 4.33 11.52 -16.51
N CYS A 592 5.50 12.12 -16.28
CA CYS A 592 5.64 13.55 -15.96
C CYS A 592 5.60 14.36 -17.28
N PRO A 593 5.09 15.61 -17.32
CA PRO A 593 5.20 16.47 -18.51
C PRO A 593 6.60 16.59 -19.11
N CYS A 594 7.65 16.52 -18.28
CA CYS A 594 9.04 16.55 -18.74
C CYS A 594 9.51 15.24 -19.40
N VAL A 595 8.69 14.17 -19.35
CA VAL A 595 9.00 12.81 -19.85
C VAL A 595 8.03 12.39 -20.97
N ALA A 596 6.78 12.87 -20.94
CA ALA A 596 5.77 12.62 -21.98
C ALA A 596 6.05 13.33 -23.32
N GLY A 597 7.00 14.28 -23.35
CA GLY A 597 7.38 15.00 -24.56
C GLY A 597 6.29 15.96 -25.07
N GLU A 598 6.03 15.92 -26.39
CA GLU A 598 5.06 16.79 -27.04
C GLU A 598 3.64 16.25 -27.11
N ASP A 599 3.35 15.05 -26.56
CA ASP A 599 2.03 14.40 -26.60
C ASP A 599 0.89 15.37 -26.19
N PRO A 600 0.05 15.82 -27.15
CA PRO A 600 -1.04 16.74 -26.87
C PRO A 600 -2.12 16.12 -25.98
N ALA A 601 -2.41 14.82 -26.12
CA ALA A 601 -3.43 14.13 -25.35
C ALA A 601 -3.02 14.01 -23.87
N PHE A 602 -1.74 13.72 -23.61
CA PHE A 602 -1.19 13.80 -22.26
C PHE A 602 -1.30 15.21 -21.66
N ARG A 603 -1.00 16.26 -22.43
CA ARG A 603 -1.13 17.66 -21.96
C ARG A 603 -2.57 18.01 -21.59
N VAL A 604 -3.55 17.57 -22.39
CA VAL A 604 -4.99 17.72 -22.09
C VAL A 604 -5.35 16.98 -20.80
N PHE A 605 -4.96 15.72 -20.65
CA PHE A 605 -5.17 14.95 -19.42
C PHE A 605 -4.58 15.64 -18.18
N ARG A 606 -3.32 16.10 -18.24
CA ARG A 606 -2.70 16.81 -17.10
C ARG A 606 -3.39 18.13 -16.78
N ALA A 607 -3.82 18.90 -17.78
CA ALA A 607 -4.56 20.14 -17.56
C ALA A 607 -5.91 19.87 -16.87
N ALA A 608 -6.60 18.80 -17.25
CA ALA A 608 -7.86 18.36 -16.64
C ALA A 608 -7.66 17.86 -15.20
N ASP A 609 -6.63 17.07 -14.94
CA ASP A 609 -6.29 16.56 -13.60
C ASP A 609 -5.84 17.68 -12.65
N ASP A 610 -4.96 18.57 -13.11
CA ASP A 610 -4.53 19.77 -12.36
C ASP A 610 -5.73 20.71 -12.08
N PHE A 611 -6.72 20.75 -12.98
CA PHE A 611 -7.96 21.49 -12.79
C PHE A 611 -8.85 20.88 -11.70
N ALA A 612 -9.14 19.57 -11.74
CA ALA A 612 -10.01 18.92 -10.76
C ALA A 612 -9.46 19.04 -9.32
N ASN A 613 -8.16 18.82 -9.17
CA ASN A 613 -7.48 18.86 -7.87
C ASN A 613 -7.06 20.28 -7.41
N ARG A 614 -7.17 21.30 -8.28
CA ARG A 614 -6.71 22.69 -8.05
C ARG A 614 -5.20 22.86 -7.78
N THR A 615 -4.40 21.82 -8.02
CA THR A 615 -2.95 21.80 -7.80
C THR A 615 -2.27 20.97 -8.88
N ARG A 616 -1.03 21.30 -9.21
CA ARG A 616 -0.25 20.53 -10.18
C ARG A 616 0.39 19.32 -9.52
N PHE A 617 0.21 18.13 -10.06
CA PHE A 617 0.96 16.94 -9.62
C PHE A 617 2.14 16.66 -10.53
N LEU A 618 3.28 16.36 -9.92
CA LEU A 618 4.52 16.02 -10.61
C LEU A 618 4.99 14.67 -10.06
N THR A 619 4.74 13.59 -10.81
CA THR A 619 4.97 12.21 -10.37
C THR A 619 6.42 11.96 -9.91
N CYS A 620 7.39 12.60 -10.55
CA CYS A 620 8.82 12.52 -10.19
C CYS A 620 9.20 13.24 -8.88
N ARG A 621 8.31 14.06 -8.31
CA ARG A 621 8.52 14.81 -7.06
C ARG A 621 7.74 14.21 -5.87
N MET A 622 6.97 13.15 -6.05
CA MET A 622 6.07 12.64 -5.00
C MET A 622 6.83 12.24 -3.73
N GLU A 623 8.03 11.66 -3.83
CA GLU A 623 8.90 11.33 -2.69
C GLU A 623 9.44 12.58 -1.93
N TRP A 624 9.33 13.78 -2.50
CA TRP A 624 9.68 15.08 -1.87
C TRP A 624 8.46 15.88 -1.43
N GLU A 625 7.26 15.54 -1.90
CA GLU A 625 6.09 16.41 -1.77
C GLU A 625 4.82 15.76 -1.21
N GLN A 626 4.68 14.43 -1.22
CA GLN A 626 3.40 13.76 -0.95
C GLN A 626 3.49 12.71 0.17
N ALA A 627 2.69 12.90 1.22
CA ALA A 627 2.51 11.93 2.30
C ALA A 627 1.03 11.58 2.46
N CYS A 628 0.75 10.32 2.75
CA CYS A 628 -0.57 9.82 3.12
C CYS A 628 -0.57 9.49 4.63
N ILE A 629 -1.64 9.87 5.34
CA ILE A 629 -1.75 9.75 6.79
C ILE A 629 -3.01 8.97 7.13
N ASP A 630 -2.83 7.90 7.90
CA ASP A 630 -3.89 7.01 8.36
C ASP A 630 -4.52 7.47 9.70
N PRO A 631 -5.69 6.96 10.11
CA PRO A 631 -6.42 7.49 11.27
C PRO A 631 -5.70 7.29 12.62
N ASP A 632 -4.76 6.34 12.70
CA ASP A 632 -3.88 6.12 13.86
C ASP A 632 -2.55 6.88 13.78
N GLY A 633 -2.40 7.74 12.78
CA GLY A 633 -1.20 8.54 12.54
C GLY A 633 -0.07 7.76 11.86
N SER A 634 -0.29 6.55 11.37
CA SER A 634 0.64 5.89 10.44
C SER A 634 0.86 6.75 9.20
N VAL A 635 2.11 6.90 8.77
CA VAL A 635 2.51 7.74 7.63
C VAL A 635 3.05 6.87 6.53
N HIS A 636 2.48 7.03 5.33
CA HIS A 636 2.91 6.38 4.11
C HIS A 636 3.48 7.43 3.15
N PRO A 637 4.55 7.12 2.42
CA PRO A 637 5.10 7.99 1.40
C PRO A 637 4.37 7.80 0.07
N VAL A 638 4.16 8.87 -0.71
CA VAL A 638 3.54 8.79 -2.05
C VAL A 638 2.06 8.36 -2.03
N ALA A 639 1.74 7.13 -1.65
CA ALA A 639 0.39 6.54 -1.71
C ALA A 639 0.08 5.70 -0.45
N TYR A 640 -1.17 5.27 -0.25
CA TYR A 640 -1.56 4.49 0.94
C TYR A 640 -1.07 3.03 0.90
N GLU A 641 -0.80 2.53 -0.30
CA GLU A 641 -0.29 1.18 -0.58
C GLU A 641 1.21 1.07 -0.29
N ALA A 642 1.92 2.20 -0.17
CA ALA A 642 3.34 2.23 0.12
C ALA A 642 3.62 1.82 1.58
N PRO A 643 4.77 1.21 1.89
CA PRO A 643 5.12 0.83 3.26
C PRO A 643 5.16 2.01 4.23
N VAL A 644 4.63 1.80 5.44
CA VAL A 644 4.62 2.79 6.52
C VAL A 644 6.04 3.21 6.90
N ILE A 645 6.36 4.51 6.77
CA ILE A 645 7.67 5.08 7.17
C ILE A 645 7.77 5.39 8.66
N GLY A 646 6.64 5.40 9.37
CA GLY A 646 6.54 5.53 10.83
C GLY A 646 5.16 5.99 11.28
N SER A 647 5.02 6.32 12.57
CA SER A 647 3.75 6.84 13.13
C SER A 647 3.95 8.15 13.89
N LEU A 648 3.03 9.08 13.66
CA LEU A 648 2.95 10.39 14.30
C LEU A 648 2.69 10.31 15.81
N ALA A 649 2.23 9.17 16.33
CA ALA A 649 2.17 8.90 17.77
C ALA A 649 3.57 8.83 18.43
N SER A 650 4.63 8.62 17.63
CA SER A 650 5.99 8.32 18.11
C SER A 650 7.08 9.26 17.58
N SER A 651 6.79 10.09 16.58
CA SER A 651 7.75 10.99 15.94
C SER A 651 7.04 12.07 15.13
N SER A 652 7.57 13.29 15.11
CA SER A 652 7.05 14.38 14.27
C SER A 652 7.17 14.04 12.78
N LEU A 653 6.28 14.60 11.94
CA LEU A 653 6.32 14.34 10.49
C LEU A 653 7.68 14.70 9.89
N VAL A 654 8.32 15.81 10.30
CA VAL A 654 9.65 16.21 9.81
C VAL A 654 10.74 15.15 10.08
N SER A 655 10.66 14.43 11.21
CA SER A 655 11.61 13.36 11.57
C SER A 655 11.41 12.11 10.71
N LEU A 656 10.15 11.75 10.44
CA LEU A 656 9.79 10.64 9.55
C LEU A 656 10.10 10.97 8.08
N TRP A 657 9.78 12.19 7.67
CA TRP A 657 9.94 12.71 6.31
C TRP A 657 11.41 12.85 5.88
N ASN A 658 12.31 13.04 6.84
CA ASN A 658 13.76 12.99 6.65
C ASN A 658 14.37 11.75 7.36
N GLY A 659 13.55 10.71 7.51
CA GLY A 659 13.92 9.36 7.92
C GLY A 659 14.80 8.67 6.89
N GLU A 660 15.58 7.67 7.33
CA GLU A 660 16.43 6.90 6.40
C GLU A 660 15.60 6.14 5.36
N GLY A 661 14.37 5.73 5.69
CA GLY A 661 13.41 5.19 4.71
C GLY A 661 13.10 6.18 3.60
N MET A 662 12.68 7.41 3.94
CA MET A 662 12.43 8.48 2.97
C MET A 662 13.65 8.90 2.18
N GLN A 663 14.81 9.02 2.82
CA GLN A 663 16.07 9.32 2.13
C GLN A 663 16.43 8.20 1.13
N SER A 664 16.14 6.93 1.46
CA SER A 664 16.38 5.79 0.57
C SER A 664 15.40 5.75 -0.61
N LEU A 665 14.12 6.05 -0.38
CA LEU A 665 13.14 6.23 -1.45
C LEU A 665 13.54 7.36 -2.41
N ARG A 666 14.00 8.51 -1.87
CA ARG A 666 14.54 9.62 -2.67
C ARG A 666 15.79 9.23 -3.44
N ARG A 667 16.73 8.48 -2.85
CA ARG A 667 17.89 7.92 -3.59
C ARG A 667 17.44 7.05 -4.76
N ALA A 668 16.44 6.19 -4.57
CA ALA A 668 15.86 5.34 -5.62
C ALA A 668 15.01 6.12 -6.65
N ALA A 669 14.49 7.29 -6.31
CA ALA A 669 13.85 8.20 -7.26
C ALA A 669 14.88 9.00 -8.08
N LEU A 670 15.97 9.47 -7.44
CA LEU A 670 17.08 10.15 -8.11
C LEU A 670 17.81 9.24 -9.11
N SER A 671 17.97 7.94 -8.83
CA SER A 671 18.56 7.00 -9.79
C SER A 671 17.68 6.78 -11.03
N ARG A 672 16.36 7.02 -10.93
CA ARG A 672 15.40 6.95 -12.04
C ARG A 672 15.28 8.27 -12.82
N THR A 673 15.90 9.38 -12.39
CA THR A 673 15.74 10.70 -13.03
C THR A 673 17.07 11.45 -13.15
N SER A 674 17.53 11.63 -14.40
CA SER A 674 18.80 12.28 -14.71
C SER A 674 18.90 13.72 -14.16
N ALA A 675 20.13 14.18 -13.89
CA ALA A 675 20.36 15.53 -13.38
C ALA A 675 19.82 16.62 -14.31
N SER A 676 19.91 16.44 -15.64
CA SER A 676 19.37 17.39 -16.62
C SER A 676 17.84 17.51 -16.57
N ILE A 677 17.12 16.38 -16.48
CA ILE A 677 15.65 16.38 -16.34
C ILE A 677 15.24 17.05 -15.02
N ARG A 678 15.99 16.81 -13.93
CA ARG A 678 15.72 17.44 -12.62
C ARG A 678 15.99 18.94 -12.64
N GLN A 679 17.11 19.40 -13.21
CA GLN A 679 17.45 20.82 -13.30
C GLN A 679 16.47 21.60 -14.17
N GLY A 680 15.94 21.00 -15.25
CA GLY A 680 14.88 21.58 -16.09
C GLY A 680 13.45 21.51 -15.50
N CYS A 681 13.26 20.96 -14.29
CA CYS A 681 11.95 20.88 -13.66
C CYS A 681 11.49 22.28 -13.18
N PRO A 682 10.24 22.70 -13.44
CA PRO A 682 9.74 24.01 -13.02
C PRO A 682 9.71 24.17 -11.50
N GLU A 683 10.04 25.37 -11.01
CA GLU A 683 10.17 25.67 -9.58
C GLU A 683 8.88 25.42 -8.79
N ALA A 684 7.85 26.20 -9.12
CA ALA A 684 6.58 26.13 -8.43
C ALA A 684 5.79 24.87 -8.80
N ALA A 685 5.18 24.24 -7.79
CA ALA A 685 3.86 23.63 -7.97
C ALA A 685 2.90 24.77 -8.31
N CYS A 686 2.89 25.18 -9.58
CA CYS A 686 2.39 26.49 -10.00
C CYS A 686 0.89 26.61 -9.70
N VAL A 687 0.56 27.39 -8.66
CA VAL A 687 -0.80 27.71 -8.25
C VAL A 687 -1.52 28.30 -9.47
N PRO A 688 -2.62 27.71 -9.96
CA PRO A 688 -3.35 28.29 -11.06
C PRO A 688 -3.96 29.62 -10.58
N THR A 689 -3.49 30.73 -11.13
CA THR A 689 -4.15 32.02 -11.02
C THR A 689 -5.62 31.85 -11.43
N PRO A 690 -6.60 32.42 -10.71
CA PRO A 690 -8.01 32.27 -11.06
C PRO A 690 -8.32 33.06 -12.34
N ARG A 691 -8.06 32.42 -13.49
CA ARG A 691 -8.65 32.78 -14.76
C ARG A 691 -9.56 31.63 -15.16
N ARG A 692 -10.81 31.96 -15.50
CA ARG A 692 -11.61 31.09 -16.37
C ARG A 692 -10.75 30.85 -17.61
N ALA A 693 -10.28 29.62 -17.79
CA ALA A 693 -9.84 29.20 -19.11
C ALA A 693 -11.10 29.19 -19.97
N THR A 694 -11.28 30.25 -20.76
CA THR A 694 -12.05 30.14 -21.99
C THR A 694 -11.32 29.10 -22.84
N ILE A 695 -11.81 27.86 -22.75
CA ILE A 695 -11.48 26.82 -23.72
C ILE A 695 -12.03 27.37 -25.04
N ALA A 696 -11.12 27.84 -25.89
CA ALA A 696 -11.45 28.17 -27.27
C ALA A 696 -11.90 26.86 -27.97
N PRO A 697 -12.90 26.94 -28.87
CA PRO A 697 -13.61 25.77 -29.39
C PRO A 697 -12.74 24.77 -30.16
#